data_AF-A0A5B8XLP2-F1
#
_entry.id   AF-A0A5B8XLP2-F1
#
_cell.length_a   1.000
_cell.length_b   1.000
_cell.length_c   1.000
_cell.angle_alpha   90.00
_cell.angle_beta   90.00
_cell.angle_gamma   90.00
#
_symmetry.space_group_name_H-M   'P 1'
#
loop_
_entity.id
_entity.type
_entity.pdbx_description
1 polymer ?
#
loop_
_entity_poly.entity_id
_entity_poly.type
_entity_poly.pdbx_seq_one_letter_code
_entity_poly.pdbx_strand_id
1 'polypeptide(L)'
;MIRVPIHRVSVLLAGILLVLLTLPSTAFAQRDDALEAMLKDAKLDVSVPDPAPVPPSSVSPVNLQVHWKLWKELAKDGKAGADELKALEHDGRSLGYLNQIPQALAVAAIASQQPNAEVGHEMYQGAIRLAPDLPYPYLAQARYGFARNTGSLRHWVVPLIDGFERAWAWPDTRFAWLLKLLLYANIALALAAFSFVIGQTIRHFGIVAYDIARALPRGFSSNQTVVLLLLAVAVPGLMLRSMLASILVLIILLGLTQNIRERVVSGLLLVWIAMLPTLDSTSDSLASFFASKSRDFMLAQYTQCDAGCIENLDMWVAKDPEDEVALYSRLYAGFRTGQKTELRRIVETVEGAEFSPTIRGSFQNLAGASYIALGEAGSSLDLLEKARADRSLRGAPAFNLVRAYQIQDDVEKSSWAFKEAAQLNLEMVSLYIGFSRRDVNSYLVATPLNLNVFWNYHLEQERTSRSVFSPWWTAVAGPKFTLELALPAAGGSLLILVLITLVRLKRKNSTPCPRCGMARDPGDDHTTGAHAYCLPCYRTFVTGAGLDYHARVYNETILGRRERLNGFLRRALTLLIPGSGHHLAGRAVLGLALTTSLALGALFIYNPMGVVRPPHEFFTDNWGGAATLGWTLFLSSSLTLLFAAFSGIAPVERRGK
;
A
#
# COMPACT_ATOMS: atom_id res chain seq x y z
N MET A 1 17.20 -35.69 19.25
CA MET A 1 16.55 -34.79 18.29
C MET A 1 16.59 -33.36 18.83
N ILE A 2 17.45 -32.51 18.27
CA ILE A 2 17.64 -31.12 18.71
C ILE A 2 16.46 -30.29 18.17
N ARG A 3 15.55 -29.87 19.06
CA ARG A 3 14.47 -28.94 18.72
C ARG A 3 15.07 -27.54 18.57
N VAL A 4 15.55 -27.20 17.38
CA VAL A 4 15.82 -25.79 17.03
C VAL A 4 14.46 -25.09 16.98
N PRO A 5 14.22 -24.06 17.80
CA PRO A 5 12.90 -23.46 17.88
C PRO A 5 12.70 -22.54 16.66
N ILE A 6 11.83 -22.96 15.75
CA ILE A 6 11.49 -22.36 14.44
C ILE A 6 11.39 -20.82 14.46
N HIS A 7 10.96 -20.21 15.56
CA HIS A 7 10.95 -18.75 15.73
C HIS A 7 12.31 -18.07 15.48
N ARG A 8 13.44 -18.74 15.79
CA ARG A 8 14.77 -18.16 15.58
C ARG A 8 15.14 -18.07 14.10
N VAL A 9 14.71 -19.02 13.29
CA VAL A 9 14.99 -19.04 11.84
C VAL A 9 14.20 -17.94 11.14
N SER A 10 12.92 -17.75 11.52
CA SER A 10 12.07 -16.68 10.97
C SER A 10 12.58 -15.28 11.33
N VAL A 11 13.06 -15.08 12.57
CA VAL A 11 13.66 -13.82 13.02
C VAL A 11 14.98 -13.53 12.30
N LEU A 12 15.79 -14.56 12.03
CA LEU A 12 17.07 -14.42 11.35
C LEU A 12 16.90 -14.05 9.87
N LEU A 13 15.92 -14.65 9.19
CA LEU A 13 15.53 -14.28 7.82
C LEU A 13 14.98 -12.85 7.73
N ALA A 14 14.13 -12.44 8.68
CA ALA A 14 13.63 -11.06 8.73
C ALA A 14 14.75 -10.04 9.01
N GLY A 15 15.72 -10.38 9.86
CA GLY A 15 16.88 -9.54 10.15
C GLY A 15 17.81 -9.36 8.94
N ILE A 16 18.07 -10.43 8.18
CA ILE A 16 18.88 -10.36 6.95
C ILE A 16 18.19 -9.49 5.89
N LEU A 17 16.87 -9.61 5.74
CA LEU A 17 16.11 -8.78 4.80
C LEU A 17 16.17 -7.28 5.18
N LEU A 18 16.09 -6.97 6.48
CA LEU A 18 16.18 -5.59 6.98
C LEU A 18 17.58 -4.98 6.75
N VAL A 19 18.65 -5.76 6.98
CA VAL A 19 20.04 -5.30 6.78
C VAL A 19 20.36 -5.06 5.31
N LEU A 20 19.83 -5.89 4.40
CA LEU A 20 19.99 -5.69 2.95
C LEU A 20 19.25 -4.43 2.45
N LEU A 21 18.19 -4.00 3.14
CA LEU A 21 17.45 -2.78 2.81
C LEU A 21 18.11 -1.50 3.34
N THR A 22 19.04 -1.59 4.30
CA THR A 22 19.68 -0.43 4.95
C THR A 22 21.13 -0.19 4.54
N LEU A 23 21.69 -0.99 3.63
CA LEU A 23 23.05 -0.74 3.14
C LEU A 23 23.05 0.55 2.29
N PRO A 24 23.74 1.61 2.73
CA PRO A 24 23.82 2.85 1.96
C PRO A 24 24.47 2.54 0.62
N SER A 25 23.78 2.87 -0.46
CA SER A 25 24.30 2.73 -1.81
C SER A 25 25.60 3.55 -1.92
N THR A 26 26.66 2.95 -2.43
CA THR A 26 27.93 3.60 -2.76
C THR A 26 27.80 4.64 -3.89
N ALA A 27 26.60 5.17 -4.13
CA ALA A 27 26.23 6.04 -5.23
C ALA A 27 26.75 7.48 -5.06
N PHE A 28 27.06 7.91 -3.83
CA PHE A 28 27.53 9.28 -3.58
C PHE A 28 28.91 9.58 -4.19
N ALA A 29 29.81 8.60 -4.29
CA ALA A 29 31.18 8.84 -4.78
C ALA A 29 31.28 8.99 -6.31
N GLN A 30 30.31 8.48 -7.09
CA GLN A 30 30.34 8.58 -8.56
C GLN A 30 29.76 9.90 -9.11
N ARG A 31 29.13 10.72 -8.26
CA ARG A 31 28.40 11.92 -8.70
C ARG A 31 29.33 13.09 -9.02
N ASP A 32 30.45 13.23 -8.31
CA ASP A 32 31.39 14.35 -8.49
C ASP A 32 32.15 14.22 -9.82
N ASP A 33 32.64 13.02 -10.17
CA ASP A 33 33.34 12.77 -11.43
C ASP A 33 32.43 13.01 -12.65
N ALA A 34 31.15 12.62 -12.57
CA ALA A 34 30.18 12.82 -13.63
C ALA A 34 29.84 14.32 -13.83
N LEU A 35 29.74 15.08 -12.74
CA LEU A 35 29.50 16.51 -12.78
C LEU A 35 30.69 17.25 -13.42
N GLU A 36 31.93 16.89 -13.08
CA GLU A 36 33.12 17.47 -13.70
C GLU A 36 33.23 17.15 -15.19
N ALA A 37 32.93 15.90 -15.59
CA ALA A 37 32.91 15.51 -16.99
C ALA A 37 31.85 16.31 -17.78
N MET A 38 30.63 16.44 -17.24
CA MET A 38 29.58 17.23 -17.86
C MET A 38 29.93 18.73 -17.95
N LEU A 39 30.54 19.30 -16.92
CA LEU A 39 31.00 20.70 -16.94
C LEU A 39 32.06 20.94 -18.02
N LYS A 40 32.86 19.91 -18.35
CA LYS A 40 33.87 19.98 -19.41
C LYS A 40 33.22 19.95 -20.79
N ASP A 41 32.21 19.11 -20.99
CA ASP A 41 31.47 18.99 -22.26
C ASP A 41 30.53 20.18 -22.48
N ALA A 42 29.91 20.71 -21.43
CA ALA A 42 29.01 21.88 -21.50
C ALA A 42 29.70 23.16 -21.99
N LYS A 43 31.04 23.26 -21.86
CA LYS A 43 31.82 24.38 -22.43
C LYS A 43 31.77 24.44 -23.97
N LEU A 44 31.27 23.41 -24.65
CA LEU A 44 31.21 23.35 -26.11
C LEU A 44 29.94 23.93 -26.73
N ASP A 45 28.87 24.19 -25.96
CA ASP A 45 27.59 24.71 -26.48
C ASP A 45 27.34 26.19 -26.11
N VAL A 46 28.41 26.98 -25.98
CA VAL A 46 28.41 28.41 -25.60
C VAL A 46 28.20 29.33 -26.82
N SER A 47 27.75 28.81 -27.96
CA SER A 47 27.35 29.69 -29.06
C SER A 47 26.12 30.48 -28.64
N VAL A 48 26.31 31.77 -28.33
CA VAL A 48 25.25 32.73 -27.98
C VAL A 48 24.19 32.65 -29.07
N PRO A 49 22.99 32.11 -28.79
CA PRO A 49 21.91 32.14 -29.75
C PRO A 49 21.58 33.61 -30.03
N ASP A 50 21.37 33.95 -31.29
CA ASP A 50 20.72 35.22 -31.67
C ASP A 50 19.44 35.38 -30.81
N PRO A 51 19.12 36.55 -30.23
CA PRO A 51 17.92 36.81 -29.41
C PRO A 51 16.56 36.56 -30.09
N ALA A 52 16.54 35.80 -31.19
CA ALA A 52 15.37 35.33 -31.87
C ALA A 52 14.48 34.47 -30.94
N PRO A 53 13.14 34.52 -31.14
CA PRO A 53 12.21 33.62 -30.48
C PRO A 53 12.59 32.15 -30.69
N VAL A 54 12.44 31.34 -29.64
CA VAL A 54 12.65 29.90 -29.72
C VAL A 54 11.51 29.30 -30.57
N PRO A 55 11.83 28.56 -31.65
CA PRO A 55 10.79 28.04 -32.54
C PRO A 55 9.95 26.96 -31.84
N PRO A 56 8.68 26.80 -32.25
CA PRO A 56 7.90 25.62 -31.87
C PRO A 56 8.58 24.35 -32.38
N SER A 57 8.17 23.20 -31.85
CA SER A 57 8.69 21.91 -32.33
C SER A 57 8.46 21.75 -33.83
N SER A 58 9.53 21.38 -34.54
CA SER A 58 9.45 20.95 -35.95
C SER A 58 9.03 19.49 -36.10
N VAL A 59 8.91 18.77 -34.97
CA VAL A 59 8.49 17.38 -34.94
C VAL A 59 6.98 17.32 -35.10
N SER A 60 6.51 16.41 -35.95
CA SER A 60 5.10 16.08 -36.02
C SER A 60 4.82 14.78 -35.27
N PRO A 61 3.59 14.55 -34.78
CA PRO A 61 3.19 13.25 -34.23
C PRO A 61 3.41 12.07 -35.20
N VAL A 62 3.51 12.34 -36.52
CA VAL A 62 3.82 11.33 -37.54
C VAL A 62 5.24 10.79 -37.36
N ASN A 63 6.21 11.63 -36.98
CA ASN A 63 7.59 11.20 -36.72
C ASN A 63 7.66 10.13 -35.62
N LEU A 64 6.91 10.32 -34.54
CA LEU A 64 6.80 9.30 -33.48
C LEU A 64 6.26 7.97 -34.01
N GLN A 65 5.27 8.02 -34.90
CA GLN A 65 4.73 6.81 -35.51
C GLN A 65 5.74 6.12 -36.43
N VAL A 66 6.60 6.88 -37.12
CA VAL A 66 7.68 6.33 -37.96
C VAL A 66 8.70 5.60 -37.09
N HIS A 67 9.26 6.27 -36.08
CA HIS A 67 10.21 5.65 -35.14
C HIS A 67 9.60 4.43 -34.44
N TRP A 68 8.33 4.50 -34.05
CA TRP A 68 7.61 3.37 -33.46
C TRP A 68 7.46 2.19 -34.44
N LYS A 69 7.18 2.44 -35.72
CA LYS A 69 7.07 1.39 -36.73
C LYS A 69 8.43 0.74 -37.02
N LEU A 70 9.48 1.55 -37.19
CA LEU A 70 10.85 1.06 -37.39
C LEU A 70 11.34 0.24 -36.20
N TRP A 71 11.10 0.72 -34.98
CA TRP A 71 11.43 -0.02 -33.77
C TRP A 71 10.72 -1.37 -33.72
N LYS A 72 9.42 -1.43 -34.07
CA LYS A 72 8.67 -2.71 -34.11
C LYS A 72 9.24 -3.69 -35.13
N GLU A 73 9.75 -3.22 -36.27
CA GLU A 73 10.41 -4.08 -37.27
C GLU A 73 11.71 -4.65 -36.72
N LEU A 74 12.56 -3.82 -36.12
CA LEU A 74 13.79 -4.26 -35.47
C LEU A 74 13.53 -5.24 -34.31
N ALA A 75 12.50 -4.99 -33.51
CA ALA A 75 12.12 -5.85 -32.41
C ALA A 75 11.63 -7.23 -32.88
N LYS A 76 10.97 -7.32 -34.04
CA LYS A 76 10.60 -8.62 -34.66
C LYS A 76 11.83 -9.42 -35.06
N ASP A 77 12.90 -8.76 -35.47
CA ASP A 77 14.19 -9.38 -35.80
C ASP A 77 15.04 -9.70 -34.55
N GLY A 78 14.50 -9.51 -33.35
CA GLY A 78 15.22 -9.77 -32.08
C GLY A 78 16.30 -8.75 -31.76
N LYS A 79 16.25 -7.54 -32.36
CA LYS A 79 17.17 -6.43 -32.07
C LYS A 79 16.52 -5.46 -31.09
N ALA A 80 17.32 -4.81 -30.24
CA ALA A 80 16.81 -3.87 -29.24
C ALA A 80 16.22 -2.60 -29.86
N GLY A 81 16.79 -2.16 -30.99
CA GLY A 81 16.40 -0.91 -31.67
C GLY A 81 16.64 0.33 -30.81
N ALA A 82 17.76 0.37 -30.06
CA ALA A 82 18.02 1.43 -29.08
C ALA A 82 18.06 2.84 -29.68
N ASP A 83 18.60 2.98 -30.90
CA ASP A 83 18.63 4.26 -31.61
C ASP A 83 17.23 4.76 -31.92
N GLU A 84 16.32 3.88 -32.37
CA GLU A 84 14.92 4.23 -32.63
C GLU A 84 14.16 4.58 -31.34
N LEU A 85 14.44 3.87 -30.23
CA LEU A 85 13.85 4.21 -28.93
C LEU A 85 14.36 5.56 -28.41
N LYS A 86 15.64 5.86 -28.61
CA LYS A 86 16.25 7.15 -28.26
C LYS A 86 15.69 8.28 -29.13
N ALA A 87 15.52 8.03 -30.43
CA ALA A 87 14.88 8.98 -31.34
C ALA A 87 13.42 9.24 -30.94
N LEU A 88 12.68 8.18 -30.61
CA LEU A 88 11.30 8.28 -30.14
C LEU A 88 11.19 9.05 -28.82
N GLU A 89 12.13 8.85 -27.89
CA GLU A 89 12.23 9.64 -26.66
C GLU A 89 12.48 11.11 -26.97
N HIS A 90 13.51 11.43 -27.76
CA HIS A 90 13.90 12.80 -28.09
C HIS A 90 12.79 13.55 -28.84
N ASP A 91 12.18 12.92 -29.85
CA ASP A 91 11.06 13.47 -30.60
C ASP A 91 9.82 13.66 -29.69
N GLY A 92 9.57 12.73 -28.77
CA GLY A 92 8.48 12.84 -27.80
C GLY A 92 8.69 14.01 -26.84
N ARG A 93 9.92 14.22 -26.36
CA ARG A 93 10.31 15.34 -25.50
C ARG A 93 10.17 16.68 -26.22
N SER A 94 10.53 16.74 -27.50
CA SER A 94 10.31 17.91 -28.36
C SER A 94 8.82 18.27 -28.50
N LEU A 95 7.92 17.28 -28.47
CA LEU A 95 6.47 17.48 -28.39
C LEU A 95 5.95 17.75 -26.97
N GLY A 96 6.82 17.79 -25.97
CA GLY A 96 6.47 18.02 -24.56
C GLY A 96 5.94 16.78 -23.83
N TYR A 97 6.16 15.57 -24.35
CA TYR A 97 5.73 14.33 -23.70
C TYR A 97 6.75 13.89 -22.66
N LEU A 98 6.35 13.88 -21.38
CA LEU A 98 7.20 13.42 -20.29
C LEU A 98 7.23 11.89 -20.20
N ASN A 99 6.06 11.26 -20.34
CA ASN A 99 5.89 9.81 -20.27
C ASN A 99 5.08 9.29 -21.46
N GLN A 100 5.71 8.46 -22.28
CA GLN A 100 5.09 7.72 -23.39
C GLN A 100 4.62 6.34 -22.89
N ILE A 101 3.63 6.33 -21.99
CA ILE A 101 3.19 5.15 -21.25
C ILE A 101 2.87 3.95 -22.18
N PRO A 102 2.06 4.09 -23.26
CA PRO A 102 1.73 2.95 -24.11
C PRO A 102 2.96 2.31 -24.77
N GLN A 103 3.88 3.13 -25.26
CA GLN A 103 5.11 2.69 -25.93
C GLN A 103 6.04 2.01 -24.93
N ALA A 104 6.27 2.64 -23.76
CA ALA A 104 7.12 2.08 -22.71
C ALA A 104 6.64 0.69 -22.25
N LEU A 105 5.33 0.52 -22.04
CA LEU A 105 4.75 -0.76 -21.63
C LEU A 105 4.83 -1.82 -22.73
N ALA A 106 4.59 -1.44 -23.99
CA ALA A 106 4.74 -2.35 -25.12
C ALA A 106 6.20 -2.82 -25.30
N VAL A 107 7.18 -1.91 -25.15
CA VAL A 107 8.61 -2.25 -25.16
C VAL A 107 8.94 -3.20 -24.02
N ALA A 108 8.49 -2.91 -22.79
CA ALA A 108 8.73 -3.76 -21.62
C ALA A 108 8.11 -5.16 -21.77
N ALA A 109 6.92 -5.26 -22.39
CA ALA A 109 6.27 -6.52 -22.67
C ALA A 109 7.06 -7.36 -23.69
N ILE A 110 7.53 -6.75 -24.78
CA ILE A 110 8.38 -7.43 -25.79
C ILE A 110 9.74 -7.82 -25.21
N ALA A 111 10.36 -6.95 -24.41
CA ALA A 111 11.62 -7.21 -23.73
C ALA A 111 11.58 -8.48 -22.87
N SER A 112 10.45 -8.74 -22.20
CA SER A 112 10.26 -9.92 -21.36
C SER A 112 10.35 -11.25 -22.11
N GLN A 113 10.09 -11.22 -23.42
CA GLN A 113 10.08 -12.39 -24.30
C GLN A 113 11.43 -12.59 -25.02
N GLN A 114 12.39 -11.68 -24.87
CA GLN A 114 13.66 -11.75 -25.58
C GLN A 114 14.54 -12.90 -25.05
N PRO A 115 15.06 -13.78 -25.94
CA PRO A 115 15.93 -14.88 -25.54
C PRO A 115 17.32 -14.38 -25.14
N ASN A 116 17.81 -13.31 -25.79
CA ASN A 116 19.08 -12.67 -25.47
C ASN A 116 18.90 -11.68 -24.31
N ALA A 117 19.64 -11.92 -23.22
CA ALA A 117 19.61 -11.11 -22.01
C ALA A 117 20.04 -9.65 -22.22
N GLU A 118 21.02 -9.42 -23.08
CA GLU A 118 21.55 -8.07 -23.36
C GLU A 118 20.51 -7.24 -24.12
N VAL A 119 19.91 -7.82 -25.17
CA VAL A 119 18.84 -7.19 -25.94
C VAL A 119 17.63 -6.88 -25.04
N GLY A 120 17.22 -7.83 -24.20
CA GLY A 120 16.12 -7.62 -23.26
C GLY A 120 16.43 -6.50 -22.27
N HIS A 121 17.65 -6.46 -21.72
CA HIS A 121 18.10 -5.39 -20.83
C HIS A 121 18.08 -4.02 -21.51
N GLU A 122 18.59 -3.93 -22.73
CA GLU A 122 18.63 -2.69 -23.52
C GLU A 122 17.22 -2.18 -23.87
N MET A 123 16.30 -3.08 -24.21
CA MET A 123 14.89 -2.73 -24.39
C MET A 123 14.26 -2.20 -23.10
N TYR A 124 14.55 -2.80 -21.93
CA TYR A 124 14.07 -2.27 -20.65
C TYR A 124 14.62 -0.88 -20.35
N GLN A 125 15.90 -0.63 -20.64
CA GLN A 125 16.48 0.71 -20.51
C GLN A 125 15.76 1.72 -21.44
N GLY A 126 15.43 1.32 -22.66
CA GLY A 126 14.64 2.14 -23.57
C GLY A 126 13.21 2.39 -23.06
N ALA A 127 12.54 1.37 -22.52
CA ALA A 127 11.21 1.52 -21.91
C ALA A 127 11.24 2.48 -20.70
N ILE A 128 12.28 2.37 -19.87
CA ILE A 128 12.52 3.28 -18.74
C ILE A 128 12.69 4.72 -19.24
N ARG A 129 13.48 4.95 -20.29
CA ARG A 129 13.67 6.30 -20.84
C ARG A 129 12.39 6.91 -21.44
N LEU A 130 11.55 6.08 -22.07
CA LEU A 130 10.28 6.52 -22.64
C LEU A 130 9.25 6.94 -21.58
N ALA A 131 9.23 6.30 -20.41
CA ALA A 131 8.33 6.64 -19.32
C ALA A 131 9.06 6.52 -17.98
N PRO A 132 9.96 7.48 -17.65
CA PRO A 132 10.80 7.37 -16.48
C PRO A 132 9.95 7.33 -15.21
N ASP A 133 8.89 8.12 -15.11
CA ASP A 133 8.09 8.20 -13.88
C ASP A 133 7.25 6.94 -13.62
N LEU A 134 7.14 6.06 -14.60
CA LEU A 134 6.34 4.85 -14.51
C LEU A 134 7.11 3.72 -13.80
N PRO A 135 6.54 3.04 -12.80
CA PRO A 135 7.25 1.98 -12.07
C PRO A 135 7.39 0.67 -12.83
N TYR A 136 6.49 0.37 -13.77
CA TYR A 136 6.39 -0.95 -14.40
C TYR A 136 7.61 -1.35 -15.23
N PRO A 137 8.23 -0.47 -16.05
CA PRO A 137 9.48 -0.80 -16.73
C PRO A 137 10.59 -1.26 -15.77
N TYR A 138 10.75 -0.59 -14.63
CA TYR A 138 11.73 -0.94 -13.59
C TYR A 138 11.42 -2.28 -12.92
N LEU A 139 10.16 -2.47 -12.49
CA LEU A 139 9.73 -3.72 -11.86
C LEU A 139 9.83 -4.92 -12.82
N ALA A 140 9.55 -4.70 -14.11
CA ALA A 140 9.68 -5.72 -15.14
C ALA A 140 11.16 -6.06 -15.40
N GLN A 141 12.05 -5.06 -15.44
CA GLN A 141 13.49 -5.25 -15.53
C GLN A 141 14.02 -6.05 -14.33
N ALA A 142 13.58 -5.73 -13.11
CA ALA A 142 13.94 -6.47 -11.91
C ALA A 142 13.53 -7.95 -12.02
N ARG A 143 12.28 -8.22 -12.44
CA ARG A 143 11.78 -9.59 -12.66
C ARG A 143 12.62 -10.34 -13.70
N TYR A 144 12.93 -9.69 -14.81
CA TYR A 144 13.74 -10.26 -15.88
C TYR A 144 15.15 -10.61 -15.38
N GLY A 145 15.80 -9.66 -14.68
CA GLY A 145 17.11 -9.86 -14.08
C GLY A 145 17.15 -11.00 -13.07
N PHE A 146 16.13 -11.09 -12.21
CA PHE A 146 16.02 -12.19 -11.24
C PHE A 146 15.87 -13.56 -11.93
N ALA A 147 15.06 -13.65 -12.98
CA ALA A 147 14.82 -14.91 -13.70
C ALA A 147 16.04 -15.41 -14.49
N ARG A 148 16.89 -14.49 -15.00
CA ARG A 148 18.03 -14.82 -15.86
C ARG A 148 19.37 -14.83 -15.14
N ASN A 149 19.54 -14.04 -14.08
CA ASN A 149 20.82 -13.87 -13.39
C ASN A 149 20.63 -13.74 -11.87
N THR A 150 20.36 -14.87 -11.22
CA THR A 150 20.18 -14.94 -9.75
C THR A 150 21.46 -14.56 -8.98
N GLY A 151 22.64 -14.73 -9.60
CA GLY A 151 23.94 -14.48 -8.96
C GLY A 151 24.28 -13.00 -8.77
N SER A 152 23.69 -12.10 -9.56
CA SER A 152 23.98 -10.67 -9.47
C SER A 152 22.83 -9.89 -8.82
N LEU A 153 22.81 -9.86 -7.48
CA LEU A 153 21.79 -9.16 -6.69
C LEU A 153 21.55 -7.72 -7.16
N ARG A 154 22.62 -6.98 -7.47
CA ARG A 154 22.54 -5.57 -7.89
C ARG A 154 21.64 -5.35 -9.11
N HIS A 155 21.68 -6.24 -10.12
CA HIS A 155 20.96 -6.06 -11.38
C HIS A 155 19.44 -6.16 -11.26
N TRP A 156 18.93 -6.75 -10.19
CA TRP A 156 17.49 -6.86 -9.97
C TRP A 156 17.01 -6.12 -8.71
N VAL A 157 17.87 -5.95 -7.68
CA VAL A 157 17.50 -5.20 -6.47
C VAL A 157 17.38 -3.70 -6.76
N VAL A 158 18.30 -3.09 -7.52
CA VAL A 158 18.26 -1.66 -7.80
C VAL A 158 16.99 -1.28 -8.59
N PRO A 159 16.67 -1.92 -9.74
CA PRO A 159 15.41 -1.63 -10.43
C PRO A 159 14.17 -1.98 -9.61
N LEU A 160 14.24 -2.93 -8.68
CA LEU A 160 13.12 -3.23 -7.77
C LEU A 160 12.86 -2.07 -6.80
N ILE A 161 13.91 -1.50 -6.21
CA ILE A 161 13.82 -0.35 -5.32
C ILE A 161 13.31 0.87 -6.11
N ASP A 162 13.94 1.18 -7.25
CA ASP A 162 13.54 2.29 -8.11
C ASP A 162 12.09 2.16 -8.56
N GLY A 163 11.67 0.96 -8.95
CA GLY A 163 10.29 0.66 -9.31
C GLY A 163 9.32 0.85 -8.15
N PHE A 164 9.71 0.50 -6.92
CA PHE A 164 8.87 0.73 -5.74
C PHE A 164 8.77 2.22 -5.38
N GLU A 165 9.88 2.95 -5.42
CA GLU A 165 9.91 4.40 -5.18
C GLU A 165 9.02 5.15 -6.17
N ARG A 166 9.12 4.80 -7.47
CA ARG A 166 8.27 5.36 -8.52
C ARG A 166 6.81 4.95 -8.35
N ALA A 167 6.53 3.73 -7.91
CA ALA A 167 5.17 3.26 -7.63
C ALA A 167 4.54 4.03 -6.46
N TRP A 168 5.34 4.39 -5.46
CA TRP A 168 4.90 5.19 -4.33
C TRP A 168 4.75 6.67 -4.67
N ALA A 169 5.57 7.18 -5.60
CA ALA A 169 5.44 8.54 -6.11
C ALA A 169 4.19 8.68 -6.99
N TRP A 170 3.91 7.70 -7.86
CA TRP A 170 2.83 7.74 -8.85
C TRP A 170 1.44 7.43 -8.25
N PRO A 171 0.50 8.39 -8.18
CA PRO A 171 -0.79 8.23 -7.50
C PRO A 171 -1.63 7.05 -7.98
N ASP A 172 -1.75 6.84 -9.30
CA ASP A 172 -2.56 5.73 -9.86
C ASP A 172 -2.08 4.37 -9.34
N THR A 173 -0.77 4.17 -9.19
CA THR A 173 -0.19 2.91 -8.71
C THR A 173 -0.28 2.82 -7.19
N ARG A 174 0.17 3.88 -6.49
CA ARG A 174 0.13 3.94 -5.01
C ARG A 174 -1.27 3.68 -4.48
N PHE A 175 -2.28 4.38 -5.02
CA PHE A 175 -3.64 4.28 -4.52
C PHE A 175 -4.28 2.95 -4.85
N ALA A 176 -4.00 2.36 -6.03
CA ALA A 176 -4.45 1.01 -6.34
C ALA A 176 -3.85 -0.02 -5.37
N TRP A 177 -2.55 0.07 -5.07
CA TRP A 177 -1.88 -0.82 -4.12
C TRP A 177 -2.41 -0.67 -2.69
N LEU A 178 -2.58 0.57 -2.23
CA LEU A 178 -3.12 0.86 -0.89
C LEU A 178 -4.56 0.37 -0.76
N LEU A 179 -5.42 0.68 -1.73
CA LEU A 179 -6.81 0.24 -1.74
C LEU A 179 -6.90 -1.29 -1.71
N LYS A 180 -6.10 -1.96 -2.53
CA LYS A 180 -6.05 -3.43 -2.57
C LYS A 180 -5.58 -4.03 -1.25
N LEU A 181 -4.47 -3.53 -0.70
CA LEU A 181 -3.94 -4.00 0.59
C LEU A 181 -4.98 -3.81 1.69
N LEU A 182 -5.64 -2.64 1.72
CA LEU A 182 -6.62 -2.30 2.71
C LEU A 182 -7.88 -3.16 2.59
N LEU A 183 -8.42 -3.37 1.39
CA LEU A 183 -9.56 -4.27 1.17
C LEU A 183 -9.21 -5.72 1.56
N TYR A 184 -8.05 -6.23 1.16
CA TYR A 184 -7.66 -7.61 1.46
C TYR A 184 -7.35 -7.80 2.95
N ALA A 185 -6.71 -6.82 3.59
CA ALA A 185 -6.48 -6.84 5.04
C ALA A 185 -7.80 -6.85 5.81
N ASN A 186 -8.80 -6.07 5.38
CA ASN A 186 -10.13 -6.07 6.00
C ASN A 186 -10.84 -7.42 5.85
N ILE A 187 -10.83 -8.03 4.66
CA ILE A 187 -11.43 -9.36 4.45
C ILE A 187 -10.70 -10.43 5.27
N ALA A 188 -9.36 -10.41 5.27
CA ALA A 188 -8.54 -11.33 6.04
C ALA A 188 -8.78 -11.20 7.55
N LEU A 189 -8.91 -9.96 8.05
CA LEU A 189 -9.18 -9.69 9.45
C LEU A 189 -10.61 -10.04 9.86
N ALA A 190 -11.60 -9.86 8.97
CA ALA A 190 -12.97 -10.32 9.18
C ALA A 190 -13.02 -11.86 9.32
N LEU A 191 -12.30 -12.59 8.46
CA LEU A 191 -12.21 -14.05 8.56
C LEU A 191 -11.48 -14.49 9.85
N ALA A 192 -10.41 -13.78 10.22
CA ALA A 192 -9.69 -14.02 11.47
C ALA A 192 -10.55 -13.72 12.71
N ALA A 193 -11.36 -12.66 12.67
CA ALA A 193 -12.32 -12.32 13.72
C ALA A 193 -13.38 -13.43 13.86
N PHE A 194 -13.92 -13.91 12.74
CA PHE A 194 -14.87 -15.01 12.72
C PHE A 194 -14.27 -16.30 13.32
N SER A 195 -13.08 -16.69 12.85
CA SER A 195 -12.31 -17.83 13.38
C SER A 195 -12.04 -17.70 14.89
N PHE A 196 -11.67 -16.50 15.34
CA PHE A 196 -11.45 -16.19 16.75
C PHE A 196 -12.73 -16.33 17.57
N VAL A 197 -13.84 -15.70 17.16
CA VAL A 197 -15.12 -15.74 17.88
C VAL A 197 -15.64 -17.17 18.01
N ILE A 198 -15.55 -17.99 16.96
CA ILE A 198 -15.88 -19.42 17.03
C ILE A 198 -14.99 -20.14 18.05
N GLY A 199 -13.67 -19.98 17.96
CA GLY A 199 -12.72 -20.61 18.87
C GLY A 199 -12.95 -20.21 20.34
N GLN A 200 -13.25 -18.94 20.60
CA GLN A 200 -13.58 -18.45 21.94
C GLN A 200 -14.92 -18.98 22.45
N THR A 201 -15.93 -19.05 21.58
CA THR A 201 -17.25 -19.57 21.95
C THR A 201 -17.15 -21.03 22.38
N ILE A 202 -16.51 -21.88 21.58
CA ILE A 202 -16.32 -23.30 21.91
C ILE A 202 -15.54 -23.46 23.23
N ARG A 203 -14.52 -22.63 23.46
CA ARG A 203 -13.65 -22.73 24.64
C ARG A 203 -14.32 -22.25 25.92
N HIS A 204 -14.99 -21.10 25.88
CA HIS A 204 -15.34 -20.33 27.07
C HIS A 204 -16.85 -20.27 27.35
N PHE A 205 -17.71 -20.57 26.36
CA PHE A 205 -19.16 -20.47 26.55
C PHE A 205 -19.66 -21.36 27.71
N GLY A 206 -19.21 -22.62 27.77
CA GLY A 206 -19.57 -23.52 28.88
C GLY A 206 -19.05 -23.07 30.25
N ILE A 207 -17.94 -22.33 30.28
CA ILE A 207 -17.35 -21.81 31.52
C ILE A 207 -18.15 -20.60 32.01
N VAL A 208 -18.53 -19.70 31.09
CA VAL A 208 -19.42 -18.58 31.40
C VAL A 208 -20.77 -19.07 31.89
N ALA A 209 -21.35 -20.09 31.24
CA ALA A 209 -22.60 -20.70 31.68
C ALA A 209 -22.49 -21.28 33.10
N TYR A 210 -21.37 -21.94 33.43
CA TYR A 210 -21.10 -22.44 34.78
C TYR A 210 -21.01 -21.31 35.81
N ASP A 211 -20.26 -20.24 35.53
CA ASP A 211 -20.10 -19.10 36.44
C ASP A 211 -21.43 -18.36 36.69
N ILE A 212 -22.26 -18.20 35.65
CA ILE A 212 -23.59 -17.59 35.77
C ILE A 212 -24.54 -18.50 36.57
N ALA A 213 -24.52 -19.82 36.32
CA ALA A 213 -25.36 -20.77 37.04
C ALA A 213 -25.09 -20.73 38.55
N ARG A 214 -23.83 -20.52 38.94
CA ARG A 214 -23.43 -20.34 40.34
C ARG A 214 -23.89 -19.01 40.95
N ALA A 215 -24.03 -17.97 40.14
CA ALA A 215 -24.48 -16.65 40.58
C ALA A 215 -26.01 -16.56 40.72
N LEU A 216 -26.77 -17.45 40.06
CA LEU A 216 -28.22 -17.49 40.12
C LEU A 216 -28.74 -18.16 41.42
N PRO A 217 -29.96 -17.82 41.88
CA PRO A 217 -30.57 -18.45 43.06
C PRO A 217 -30.72 -19.98 42.91
N ARG A 218 -30.69 -20.69 44.04
CA ARG A 218 -30.95 -22.14 44.08
C ARG A 218 -32.33 -22.44 43.49
N GLY A 219 -32.37 -23.20 42.39
CA GLY A 219 -33.60 -23.50 41.65
C GLY A 219 -33.45 -23.44 40.13
N PHE A 220 -32.44 -22.72 39.63
CA PHE A 220 -32.11 -22.72 38.20
C PHE A 220 -31.33 -23.97 37.81
N SER A 221 -31.83 -24.71 36.81
CA SER A 221 -31.10 -25.81 36.19
C SER A 221 -30.00 -25.28 35.25
N SER A 222 -28.94 -26.06 35.06
CA SER A 222 -27.84 -25.70 34.15
C SER A 222 -28.33 -25.45 32.71
N ASN A 223 -29.34 -26.19 32.25
CA ASN A 223 -29.95 -26.02 30.94
C ASN A 223 -30.68 -24.67 30.82
N GLN A 224 -31.40 -24.24 31.86
CA GLN A 224 -32.06 -22.92 31.89
C GLN A 224 -31.03 -21.79 31.83
N THR A 225 -29.87 -21.93 32.49
CA THR A 225 -28.79 -20.93 32.39
C THR A 225 -28.22 -20.84 30.97
N VAL A 226 -28.01 -21.98 30.30
CA VAL A 226 -27.56 -22.01 28.91
C VAL A 226 -28.57 -21.32 28.00
N VAL A 227 -29.86 -21.61 28.14
CA VAL A 227 -30.93 -20.95 27.38
C VAL A 227 -30.95 -19.44 27.64
N LEU A 228 -30.84 -19.01 28.90
CA LEU A 228 -30.79 -17.60 29.25
C LEU A 228 -29.58 -16.90 28.62
N LEU A 229 -28.41 -17.54 28.61
CA LEU A 229 -27.21 -17.01 27.98
C LEU A 229 -27.35 -16.91 26.45
N LEU A 230 -27.94 -17.92 25.81
CA LEU A 230 -28.25 -17.89 24.38
C LEU A 230 -29.24 -16.76 24.05
N LEU A 231 -30.28 -16.58 24.87
CA LEU A 231 -31.22 -15.47 24.71
C LEU A 231 -30.54 -14.11 24.91
N ALA A 232 -29.68 -13.97 25.92
CA ALA A 232 -28.94 -12.74 26.17
C ALA A 232 -28.04 -12.33 24.99
N VAL A 233 -27.48 -13.30 24.26
CA VAL A 233 -26.68 -13.07 23.05
C VAL A 233 -27.57 -12.85 21.82
N ALA A 234 -28.60 -13.67 21.61
CA ALA A 234 -29.39 -13.67 20.38
C ALA A 234 -30.44 -12.55 20.33
N VAL A 235 -31.08 -12.22 21.45
CA VAL A 235 -32.17 -11.23 21.49
C VAL A 235 -31.71 -9.85 21.02
N PRO A 236 -30.59 -9.27 21.49
CA PRO A 236 -30.11 -7.99 20.99
C PRO A 236 -29.90 -7.99 19.48
N GLY A 237 -29.32 -9.06 18.92
CA GLY A 237 -29.13 -9.18 17.48
C GLY A 237 -30.43 -9.32 16.70
N LEU A 238 -31.40 -10.09 17.19
CA LEU A 238 -32.71 -10.23 16.53
C LEU A 238 -33.50 -8.90 16.56
N MET A 239 -33.51 -8.20 17.70
CA MET A 239 -34.22 -6.91 17.85
C MET A 239 -33.62 -5.81 16.97
N LEU A 240 -32.29 -5.77 16.85
CA LEU A 240 -31.57 -4.81 16.01
C LEU A 240 -31.41 -5.28 14.55
N ARG A 241 -31.78 -6.54 14.25
CA ARG A 241 -31.46 -7.23 13.00
C ARG A 241 -29.95 -7.20 12.68
N SER A 242 -29.12 -7.36 13.71
CA SER A 242 -27.68 -7.14 13.71
C SER A 242 -26.93 -8.37 14.21
N MET A 243 -26.22 -9.09 13.34
CA MET A 243 -25.30 -10.15 13.78
C MET A 243 -24.14 -9.56 14.60
N LEU A 244 -23.69 -8.36 14.23
CA LEU A 244 -22.63 -7.65 14.93
C LEU A 244 -22.98 -7.40 16.40
N ALA A 245 -24.22 -6.96 16.70
CA ALA A 245 -24.65 -6.73 18.08
C ALA A 245 -24.53 -8.00 18.93
N SER A 246 -24.97 -9.15 18.41
CA SER A 246 -24.80 -10.45 19.10
C SER A 246 -23.32 -10.78 19.32
N ILE A 247 -22.46 -10.54 18.33
CA ILE A 247 -21.01 -10.78 18.44
C ILE A 247 -20.38 -9.87 19.51
N LEU A 248 -20.75 -8.59 19.58
CA LEU A 248 -20.22 -7.67 20.58
C LEU A 248 -20.61 -8.11 22.00
N VAL A 249 -21.89 -8.45 22.21
CA VAL A 249 -22.36 -8.98 23.50
C VAL A 249 -21.63 -10.27 23.85
N LEU A 250 -21.46 -11.17 22.88
CA LEU A 250 -20.74 -12.42 23.07
C LEU A 250 -19.27 -12.17 23.45
N ILE A 251 -18.56 -11.26 22.79
CA ILE A 251 -17.17 -10.91 23.13
C ILE A 251 -17.08 -10.37 24.57
N ILE A 252 -18.01 -9.51 24.99
CA ILE A 252 -18.06 -8.97 26.36
C ILE A 252 -18.26 -10.10 27.37
N LEU A 253 -19.23 -10.98 27.13
CA LEU A 253 -19.54 -12.11 28.01
C LEU A 253 -18.36 -13.08 28.13
N LEU A 254 -17.75 -13.46 27.01
CA LEU A 254 -16.57 -14.34 27.00
C LEU A 254 -15.35 -13.64 27.62
N GLY A 255 -15.26 -12.31 27.52
CA GLY A 255 -14.21 -11.50 28.13
C GLY A 255 -14.03 -11.74 29.62
N LEU A 256 -15.09 -12.14 30.34
CA LEU A 256 -15.06 -12.48 31.77
C LEU A 256 -14.09 -13.63 32.09
N THR A 257 -13.98 -14.63 31.19
CA THR A 257 -13.20 -15.86 31.40
C THR A 257 -11.93 -15.91 30.54
N GLN A 258 -11.82 -15.04 29.53
CA GLN A 258 -10.65 -14.91 28.68
C GLN A 258 -9.33 -14.62 29.43
N ASN A 259 -8.25 -15.19 28.90
CA ASN A 259 -6.87 -14.86 29.27
C ASN A 259 -6.45 -13.48 28.76
N ILE A 260 -5.38 -12.90 29.32
CA ILE A 260 -4.91 -11.57 28.87
C ILE A 260 -4.59 -11.54 27.37
N ARG A 261 -3.98 -12.59 26.83
CA ARG A 261 -3.67 -12.69 25.39
C ARG A 261 -4.93 -12.75 24.51
N GLU A 262 -5.99 -13.39 25.00
CA GLU A 262 -7.29 -13.46 24.30
C GLU A 262 -8.00 -12.11 24.37
N ARG A 263 -7.97 -11.44 25.52
CA ARG A 263 -8.54 -10.08 25.69
C ARG A 263 -7.83 -9.04 24.84
N VAL A 264 -6.50 -9.14 24.69
CA VAL A 264 -5.74 -8.27 23.77
C VAL A 264 -6.23 -8.48 22.35
N VAL A 265 -6.44 -9.72 21.90
CA VAL A 265 -6.98 -9.99 20.56
C VAL A 265 -8.42 -9.47 20.41
N SER A 266 -9.28 -9.71 21.40
CA SER A 266 -10.63 -9.11 21.42
C SER A 266 -10.58 -7.58 21.34
N GLY A 267 -9.67 -6.94 22.09
CA GLY A 267 -9.47 -5.50 22.06
C GLY A 267 -9.01 -5.00 20.70
N LEU A 268 -8.03 -5.67 20.07
CA LEU A 268 -7.57 -5.33 18.72
C LEU A 268 -8.69 -5.45 17.67
N LEU A 269 -9.52 -6.50 17.77
CA LEU A 269 -10.68 -6.66 16.88
C LEU A 269 -11.73 -5.55 17.08
N LEU A 270 -11.97 -5.13 18.33
CA LEU A 270 -12.86 -4.00 18.62
C LEU A 270 -12.28 -2.67 18.12
N VAL A 271 -10.98 -2.43 18.27
CA VAL A 271 -10.32 -1.25 17.69
C VAL A 271 -10.44 -1.26 16.17
N TRP A 272 -10.25 -2.42 15.53
CA TRP A 272 -10.46 -2.54 14.09
C TRP A 272 -11.90 -2.21 13.67
N ILE A 273 -12.92 -2.75 14.36
CA ILE A 273 -14.33 -2.40 14.09
C ILE A 273 -14.57 -0.90 14.27
N ALA A 274 -13.99 -0.29 15.30
CA ALA A 274 -14.09 1.15 15.55
C ALA A 274 -13.43 2.00 14.45
N MET A 275 -12.39 1.48 13.79
CA MET A 275 -11.66 2.14 12.69
C MET A 275 -12.36 2.00 11.33
N LEU A 276 -13.37 1.12 11.19
CA LEU A 276 -14.04 0.88 9.91
C LEU A 276 -14.59 2.16 9.23
N PRO A 277 -15.16 3.16 9.93
CA PRO A 277 -15.61 4.40 9.27
C PRO A 277 -14.45 5.18 8.62
N THR A 278 -13.30 5.25 9.30
CA THR A 278 -12.10 5.90 8.75
C THR A 278 -11.52 5.12 7.59
N LEU A 279 -11.50 3.79 7.70
CA LEU A 279 -11.08 2.91 6.61
C LEU A 279 -12.01 3.05 5.39
N ASP A 280 -13.31 3.22 5.60
CA ASP A 280 -14.30 3.44 4.54
C ASP A 280 -14.06 4.76 3.81
N SER A 281 -13.97 5.87 4.55
CA SER A 281 -13.67 7.18 3.99
C SER A 281 -12.33 7.17 3.24
N THR A 282 -11.31 6.51 3.78
CA THR A 282 -10.01 6.40 3.11
C THR A 282 -10.12 5.56 1.83
N SER A 283 -10.83 4.44 1.87
CA SER A 283 -11.05 3.58 0.69
C SER A 283 -11.79 4.30 -0.41
N ASP A 284 -12.83 5.05 -0.04
CA ASP A 284 -13.64 5.85 -0.95
C ASP A 284 -12.80 6.95 -1.60
N SER A 285 -12.04 7.74 -0.81
CA SER A 285 -11.14 8.75 -1.37
C SER A 285 -10.09 8.17 -2.33
N LEU A 286 -9.54 6.99 -2.02
CA LEU A 286 -8.59 6.31 -2.91
C LEU A 286 -9.27 5.79 -4.18
N ALA A 287 -10.49 5.25 -4.07
CA ALA A 287 -11.23 4.70 -5.20
C ALA A 287 -11.78 5.78 -6.13
N SER A 288 -12.26 6.90 -5.58
CA SER A 288 -12.82 8.02 -6.34
C SER A 288 -11.76 8.79 -7.13
N PHE A 289 -10.49 8.76 -6.72
CA PHE A 289 -9.39 9.40 -7.46
C PHE A 289 -9.31 8.92 -8.92
N PHE A 290 -9.64 7.65 -9.19
CA PHE A 290 -9.54 7.10 -10.55
C PHE A 290 -10.55 7.71 -11.54
N ALA A 291 -11.62 8.32 -11.04
CA ALA A 291 -12.66 8.97 -11.83
C ALA A 291 -12.70 10.49 -11.61
N SER A 292 -11.71 11.06 -10.92
CA SER A 292 -11.70 12.48 -10.59
C SER A 292 -11.03 13.34 -11.64
N LYS A 293 -11.42 14.62 -11.73
CA LYS A 293 -10.74 15.59 -12.59
C LYS A 293 -9.29 15.78 -12.19
N SER A 294 -8.98 15.60 -10.91
CA SER A 294 -7.62 15.68 -10.39
C SER A 294 -6.67 14.72 -11.10
N ARG A 295 -7.13 13.50 -11.35
CA ARG A 295 -6.38 12.52 -12.12
C ARG A 295 -6.23 12.95 -13.58
N ASP A 296 -7.26 13.53 -14.19
CA ASP A 296 -7.17 14.03 -15.56
C ASP A 296 -6.19 15.21 -15.68
N PHE A 297 -6.15 16.12 -14.71
CA PHE A 297 -5.12 17.18 -14.63
C PHE A 297 -3.71 16.62 -14.50
N MET A 298 -3.53 15.61 -13.63
CA MET A 298 -2.25 14.92 -13.49
C MET A 298 -1.82 14.27 -14.81
N LEU A 299 -2.72 13.53 -15.46
CA LEU A 299 -2.42 12.88 -16.74
C LEU A 299 -2.14 13.90 -17.84
N ALA A 300 -2.89 15.01 -17.89
CA ALA A 300 -2.65 16.07 -18.85
C ALA A 300 -1.23 16.62 -18.73
N GLN A 301 -0.67 16.75 -17.53
CA GLN A 301 0.67 17.29 -17.33
C GLN A 301 1.80 16.24 -17.52
N TYR A 302 1.61 15.02 -17.03
CA TYR A 302 2.66 13.98 -17.05
C TYR A 302 2.65 13.11 -18.31
N THR A 303 1.58 13.14 -19.10
CA THR A 303 1.40 12.32 -20.31
C THR A 303 1.03 13.19 -21.51
N GLN A 304 0.74 12.56 -22.65
CA GLN A 304 0.25 13.26 -23.84
C GLN A 304 -1.17 13.82 -23.60
N CYS A 305 -1.37 15.10 -23.88
CA CYS A 305 -2.68 15.74 -23.90
C CYS A 305 -3.07 15.97 -25.37
N ASP A 306 -4.07 15.22 -25.83
CA ASP A 306 -4.63 15.36 -27.18
C ASP A 306 -5.67 16.50 -27.25
N ALA A 307 -6.28 16.67 -28.43
CA ALA A 307 -7.28 17.73 -28.63
C ALA A 307 -8.48 17.61 -27.68
N GLY A 308 -8.94 16.39 -27.38
CA GLY A 308 -10.04 16.16 -26.45
C GLY A 308 -9.65 16.49 -25.00
N CYS A 309 -8.42 16.17 -24.59
CA CYS A 309 -7.86 16.60 -23.32
C CYS A 309 -7.82 18.13 -23.20
N ILE A 310 -7.38 18.86 -24.24
CA ILE A 310 -7.35 20.32 -24.25
C ILE A 310 -8.78 20.90 -24.17
N GLU A 311 -9.73 20.35 -24.94
CA GLU A 311 -11.14 20.77 -24.90
C GLU A 311 -11.75 20.59 -23.50
N ASN A 312 -11.44 19.48 -22.83
CA ASN A 312 -11.88 19.25 -21.45
C ASN A 312 -11.26 20.26 -20.48
N LEU A 313 -9.97 20.56 -20.62
CA LEU A 313 -9.29 21.58 -19.81
C LEU A 313 -9.90 22.97 -20.04
N ASP A 314 -10.16 23.35 -21.29
CA ASP A 314 -10.80 24.61 -21.63
C ASP A 314 -12.21 24.71 -21.02
N MET A 315 -12.99 23.64 -21.11
CA MET A 315 -14.31 23.57 -20.48
C MET A 315 -14.23 23.72 -18.95
N TRP A 316 -13.26 23.08 -18.30
CA TRP A 316 -13.11 23.15 -16.84
C TRP A 316 -12.66 24.54 -16.37
N VAL A 317 -11.70 25.15 -17.06
CA VAL A 317 -11.26 26.53 -16.78
C VAL A 317 -12.39 27.53 -17.05
N ALA A 318 -13.18 27.33 -18.11
CA ALA A 318 -14.33 28.18 -18.38
C ALA A 318 -15.43 28.03 -17.32
N LYS A 319 -15.58 26.84 -16.74
CA LYS A 319 -16.56 26.57 -15.68
C LYS A 319 -16.15 27.16 -14.34
N ASP A 320 -14.85 27.12 -14.02
CA ASP A 320 -14.30 27.64 -12.78
C ASP A 320 -12.95 28.33 -13.03
N PRO A 321 -12.95 29.64 -13.37
CA PRO A 321 -11.73 30.38 -13.69
C PRO A 321 -10.78 30.57 -12.51
N GLU A 322 -11.26 30.41 -11.27
CA GLU A 322 -10.46 30.52 -10.05
C GLU A 322 -9.75 29.20 -9.70
N ASP A 323 -10.07 28.10 -10.40
CA ASP A 323 -9.40 26.82 -10.22
C ASP A 323 -7.97 26.87 -10.78
N GLU A 324 -7.03 27.20 -9.89
CA GLU A 324 -5.64 27.38 -10.28
C GLU A 324 -4.99 26.08 -10.80
N VAL A 325 -5.45 24.90 -10.38
CA VAL A 325 -4.90 23.60 -10.84
C VAL A 325 -5.38 23.29 -12.26
N ALA A 326 -6.65 23.55 -12.53
CA ALA A 326 -7.21 23.46 -13.89
C ALA A 326 -6.51 24.45 -14.83
N LEU A 327 -6.38 25.71 -14.39
CA LEU A 327 -5.72 26.77 -15.15
C LEU A 327 -4.26 26.43 -15.44
N TYR A 328 -3.49 25.99 -14.43
CA TYR A 328 -2.11 25.57 -14.63
C TYR A 328 -2.00 24.43 -15.63
N SER A 329 -2.85 23.40 -15.50
CA SER A 329 -2.86 22.25 -16.41
C SER A 329 -3.12 22.67 -17.86
N ARG A 330 -4.02 23.64 -18.07
CA ARG A 330 -4.31 24.21 -19.39
C ARG A 330 -3.16 25.04 -19.95
N LEU A 331 -2.58 25.93 -19.14
CA LEU A 331 -1.43 26.74 -19.55
C LEU A 331 -0.20 25.87 -19.85
N TYR A 332 0.03 24.82 -19.05
CA TYR A 332 1.09 23.84 -19.27
C TYR A 332 0.88 23.08 -20.58
N ALA A 333 -0.35 22.68 -20.90
CA ALA A 333 -0.68 22.10 -22.21
C ALA A 333 -0.40 23.07 -23.36
N GLY A 334 -0.74 24.36 -23.19
CA GLY A 334 -0.45 25.42 -24.16
C GLY A 334 1.05 25.63 -24.39
N PHE A 335 1.85 25.65 -23.31
CA PHE A 335 3.30 25.78 -23.38
C PHE A 335 3.94 24.71 -24.27
N ARG A 336 3.48 23.46 -24.14
CA ARG A 336 4.00 22.32 -24.91
C ARG A 336 3.80 22.44 -26.42
N THR A 337 2.84 23.25 -26.86
CA THR A 337 2.65 23.51 -28.29
C THR A 337 3.74 24.41 -28.87
N GLY A 338 4.40 25.22 -28.02
CA GLY A 338 5.36 26.24 -28.43
C GLY A 338 4.78 27.36 -29.30
N GLN A 339 3.45 27.41 -29.48
CA GLN A 339 2.82 28.43 -30.32
C GLN A 339 2.90 29.80 -29.65
N LYS A 340 3.30 30.82 -30.41
CA LYS A 340 3.45 32.20 -29.92
C LYS A 340 2.19 32.73 -29.22
N THR A 341 1.01 32.39 -29.73
CA THR A 341 -0.29 32.77 -29.17
C THR A 341 -0.53 32.16 -27.79
N GLU A 342 -0.26 30.86 -27.61
CA GLU A 342 -0.38 30.18 -26.32
C GLU A 342 0.65 30.70 -25.32
N LEU A 343 1.91 30.89 -25.75
CA LEU A 343 2.97 31.45 -24.91
C LEU A 343 2.63 32.86 -24.41
N ARG A 344 2.05 33.70 -25.27
CA ARG A 344 1.60 35.04 -24.90
C ARG A 344 0.47 35.00 -23.87
N ARG A 345 -0.51 34.10 -24.08
CA ARG A 345 -1.61 33.89 -23.13
C ARG A 345 -1.09 33.50 -21.75
N ILE A 346 -0.08 32.63 -21.67
CA ILE A 346 0.52 32.21 -20.39
C ILE A 346 1.05 33.44 -19.63
N VAL A 347 1.86 34.25 -20.30
CA VAL A 347 2.46 35.44 -19.73
C VAL A 347 1.40 36.42 -19.23
N GLU A 348 0.45 36.80 -20.09
CA GLU A 348 -0.62 37.75 -19.75
C GLU A 348 -1.47 37.26 -18.57
N THR A 349 -1.75 35.95 -18.52
CA THR A 349 -2.50 35.34 -17.42
C THR A 349 -1.72 35.38 -16.11
N VAL A 350 -0.41 35.10 -16.15
CA VAL A 350 0.41 35.03 -14.93
C VAL A 350 0.73 36.41 -14.36
N GLU A 351 0.89 37.43 -15.20
CA GLU A 351 1.08 38.81 -14.74
C GLU A 351 -0.20 39.44 -14.18
N GLY A 352 -1.37 39.04 -14.73
CA GLY A 352 -2.67 39.60 -14.36
C GLY A 352 -3.29 38.98 -13.11
N ALA A 353 -2.68 37.96 -12.50
CA ALA A 353 -3.27 37.19 -11.41
C ALA A 353 -2.28 36.93 -10.26
N GLU A 354 -2.81 36.84 -9.05
CA GLU A 354 -2.07 36.35 -7.89
C GLU A 354 -2.43 34.88 -7.63
N PHE A 355 -1.42 34.02 -7.51
CA PHE A 355 -1.62 32.59 -7.24
C PHE A 355 -1.25 32.20 -5.82
N SER A 356 -1.85 31.12 -5.34
CA SER A 356 -1.53 30.52 -4.04
C SER A 356 -0.04 30.15 -3.91
N PRO A 357 0.54 30.27 -2.71
CA PRO A 357 1.97 30.00 -2.50
C PRO A 357 2.43 28.60 -2.94
N THR A 358 1.52 27.62 -2.92
CA THR A 358 1.80 26.22 -3.26
C THR A 358 2.19 26.02 -4.71
N ILE A 359 1.65 26.82 -5.63
CA ILE A 359 1.85 26.65 -7.08
C ILE A 359 2.38 27.91 -7.77
N ARG A 360 2.46 29.03 -7.05
CA ARG A 360 2.99 30.30 -7.55
C ARG A 360 4.36 30.15 -8.22
N GLY A 361 5.27 29.39 -7.61
CA GLY A 361 6.59 29.11 -8.19
C GLY A 361 6.49 28.40 -9.54
N SER A 362 5.53 27.46 -9.67
CA SER A 362 5.29 26.74 -10.93
C SER A 362 4.76 27.66 -12.03
N PHE A 363 3.83 28.58 -11.72
CA PHE A 363 3.35 29.60 -12.67
C PHE A 363 4.45 30.57 -13.09
N GLN A 364 5.25 31.04 -12.12
CA GLN A 364 6.38 31.94 -12.38
C GLN A 364 7.44 31.29 -13.28
N ASN A 365 7.78 30.01 -13.04
CA ASN A 365 8.68 29.27 -13.92
C ASN A 365 8.09 29.11 -15.33
N LEU A 366 6.80 28.79 -15.44
CA LEU A 366 6.12 28.62 -16.72
C LEU A 366 6.07 29.92 -17.53
N ALA A 367 5.75 31.05 -16.90
CA ALA A 367 5.75 32.37 -17.52
C ALA A 367 7.17 32.84 -17.88
N GLY A 368 8.15 32.64 -16.99
CA GLY A 368 9.55 32.94 -17.27
C GLY A 368 10.10 32.16 -18.47
N ALA A 369 9.83 30.86 -18.54
CA ALA A 369 10.17 30.05 -19.71
C ALA A 369 9.44 30.56 -20.97
N SER A 370 8.17 30.94 -20.85
CA SER A 370 7.40 31.48 -21.98
C SER A 370 7.98 32.79 -22.51
N TYR A 371 8.43 33.70 -21.64
CA TYR A 371 9.14 34.92 -22.05
C TYR A 371 10.43 34.62 -22.81
N ILE A 372 11.24 33.67 -22.34
CA ILE A 372 12.46 33.25 -23.05
C ILE A 372 12.08 32.73 -24.45
N ALA A 373 11.07 31.86 -24.54
CA ALA A 373 10.62 31.32 -25.82
C ALA A 373 10.13 32.42 -26.79
N LEU A 374 9.58 33.51 -26.26
CA LEU A 374 9.12 34.66 -27.04
C LEU A 374 10.26 35.61 -27.49
N GLY A 375 11.51 35.37 -27.08
CA GLY A 375 12.66 36.25 -27.34
C GLY A 375 12.78 37.41 -26.33
N GLU A 376 12.00 37.39 -25.25
CA GLU A 376 11.91 38.46 -24.25
C GLU A 376 12.62 38.04 -22.95
N ALA A 377 13.87 37.54 -23.08
CA ALA A 377 14.62 36.97 -21.96
C ALA A 377 14.77 37.91 -20.75
N GLY A 378 14.84 39.23 -20.97
CA GLY A 378 14.91 40.22 -19.87
C GLY A 378 13.71 40.19 -18.93
N SER A 379 12.50 40.04 -19.47
CA SER A 379 11.27 39.97 -18.67
C SER A 379 11.16 38.67 -17.86
N SER A 380 11.89 37.63 -18.26
CA SER A 380 11.89 36.34 -17.55
C SER A 380 12.65 36.34 -16.23
N LEU A 381 13.66 37.22 -16.08
CA LEU A 381 14.64 37.13 -14.99
C LEU A 381 14.00 37.22 -13.60
N ASP A 382 13.15 38.23 -13.38
CA ASP A 382 12.49 38.43 -12.08
C ASP A 382 11.54 37.27 -11.73
N LEU A 383 10.80 36.75 -12.71
CA LEU A 383 9.91 35.61 -12.52
C LEU A 383 10.69 34.35 -12.18
N LEU A 384 11.78 34.07 -12.90
CA LEU A 384 12.60 32.88 -12.66
C LEU A 384 13.38 32.97 -11.34
N GLU A 385 13.84 34.17 -10.96
CA GLU A 385 14.46 34.43 -9.66
C GLU A 385 13.47 34.20 -8.50
N LYS A 386 12.21 34.63 -8.65
CA LYS A 386 11.15 34.32 -7.68
C LYS A 386 10.83 32.82 -7.66
N ALA A 387 10.73 32.17 -8.82
CA ALA A 387 10.47 30.75 -8.93
C ALA A 387 11.61 29.89 -8.34
N ARG A 388 12.86 30.37 -8.39
CA ARG A 388 14.04 29.70 -7.83
C ARG A 388 13.92 29.45 -6.33
N ALA A 389 13.13 30.26 -5.60
CA ALA A 389 12.86 30.04 -4.19
C ALA A 389 12.05 28.75 -3.92
N ASP A 390 11.31 28.24 -4.91
CA ASP A 390 10.53 27.01 -4.80
C ASP A 390 11.38 25.78 -5.10
N ARG A 391 11.79 25.10 -4.03
CA ARG A 391 12.59 23.85 -4.11
C ARG A 391 11.85 22.69 -4.78
N SER A 392 10.52 22.74 -4.89
CA SER A 392 9.75 21.67 -5.54
C SER A 392 10.04 21.55 -7.04
N LEU A 393 10.56 22.62 -7.65
CA LEU A 393 10.87 22.71 -9.09
C LEU A 393 12.23 22.10 -9.47
N ARG A 394 12.99 21.55 -8.49
CA ARG A 394 14.20 20.73 -8.69
C ARG A 394 15.19 21.29 -9.74
N GLY A 395 15.47 22.58 -9.67
CA GLY A 395 16.47 23.24 -10.52
C GLY A 395 15.99 23.69 -11.90
N ALA A 396 14.72 23.47 -12.28
CA ALA A 396 14.19 23.98 -13.55
C ALA A 396 14.29 25.51 -13.71
N PRO A 397 13.99 26.34 -12.69
CA PRO A 397 14.17 27.79 -12.79
C PRO A 397 15.63 28.18 -13.00
N ALA A 398 16.55 27.54 -12.27
CA ALA A 398 18.00 27.76 -12.43
C ALA A 398 18.46 27.39 -13.84
N PHE A 399 17.98 26.30 -14.41
CA PHE A 399 18.27 25.92 -15.80
C PHE A 399 17.71 26.94 -16.81
N ASN A 400 16.48 27.41 -16.61
CA ASN A 400 15.92 28.45 -17.47
C ASN A 400 16.67 29.79 -17.35
N LEU A 401 17.20 30.13 -16.17
CA LEU A 401 18.11 31.27 -15.98
C LEU A 401 19.40 31.13 -16.78
N VAL A 402 19.97 29.91 -16.91
CA VAL A 402 21.11 29.66 -17.81
C VAL A 402 20.79 30.15 -19.21
N ARG A 403 19.60 29.81 -19.73
CA ARG A 403 19.14 30.18 -21.07
C ARG A 403 18.87 31.68 -21.20
N ALA A 404 18.25 32.29 -20.19
CA ALA A 404 18.01 33.73 -20.18
C ALA A 404 19.33 34.52 -20.21
N TYR A 405 20.31 34.14 -19.38
CA TYR A 405 21.62 34.80 -19.34
C TYR A 405 22.46 34.54 -20.58
N GLN A 406 22.36 33.36 -21.20
CA GLN A 406 23.00 33.09 -22.50
C GLN A 406 22.49 34.04 -23.59
N ILE A 407 21.18 34.28 -23.67
CA ILE A 407 20.57 35.21 -24.64
C ILE A 407 20.99 36.67 -24.35
N GLN A 408 21.26 37.00 -23.09
CA GLN A 408 21.76 38.32 -22.69
C GLN A 408 23.28 38.48 -22.74
N ASP A 409 24.01 37.43 -23.15
CA ASP A 409 25.49 37.41 -23.16
C ASP A 409 26.13 37.60 -21.76
N ASP A 410 25.45 37.20 -20.68
CA ASP A 410 25.97 37.22 -19.30
C ASP A 410 26.57 35.85 -18.92
N VAL A 411 27.79 35.60 -19.39
CA VAL A 411 28.50 34.32 -19.25
C VAL A 411 28.74 33.93 -17.78
N GLU A 412 28.99 34.92 -16.91
CA GLU A 412 29.28 34.69 -15.51
C GLU A 412 28.04 34.18 -14.76
N LYS A 413 26.91 34.89 -14.89
CA LYS A 413 25.65 34.46 -14.26
C LYS A 413 25.12 33.18 -14.88
N SER A 414 25.28 33.00 -16.18
CA SER A 414 24.93 31.74 -16.86
C SER A 414 25.71 30.55 -16.27
N SER A 415 27.03 30.70 -16.09
CA SER A 415 27.87 29.65 -15.49
C SER A 415 27.49 29.33 -14.04
N TRP A 416 27.11 30.35 -13.27
CA TRP A 416 26.66 30.17 -11.89
C TRP A 416 25.31 29.45 -11.83
N ALA A 417 24.33 29.90 -12.62
CA ALA A 417 23.01 29.26 -12.72
C ALA A 417 23.12 27.81 -13.21
N PHE A 418 24.08 27.53 -14.09
CA PHE A 418 24.33 26.18 -14.59
C PHE A 418 24.82 25.23 -13.49
N LYS A 419 25.81 25.68 -12.70
CA LYS A 419 26.32 24.91 -11.56
C LYS A 419 25.20 24.64 -10.55
N GLU A 420 24.37 25.65 -10.26
CA GLU A 420 23.23 25.50 -9.37
C GLU A 420 22.21 24.48 -9.90
N ALA A 421 21.83 24.59 -11.18
CA ALA A 421 20.90 23.65 -11.81
C ALA A 421 21.43 22.21 -11.75
N ALA A 422 22.71 22.00 -12.04
CA ALA A 422 23.34 20.69 -12.02
C ALA A 422 23.46 20.11 -10.59
N GLN A 423 23.71 20.96 -9.59
CA GLN A 423 23.69 20.55 -8.18
C GLN A 423 22.30 20.10 -7.73
N LEU A 424 21.26 20.84 -8.13
CA LEU A 424 19.87 20.52 -7.80
C LEU A 424 19.36 19.27 -8.53
N ASN A 425 19.66 19.14 -9.83
CA ASN A 425 19.16 18.03 -10.65
C ASN A 425 20.06 17.76 -11.88
N LEU A 426 21.13 17.00 -11.67
CA LEU A 426 22.10 16.62 -12.70
C LEU A 426 21.46 15.87 -13.88
N GLU A 427 20.52 14.97 -13.59
CA GLU A 427 19.88 14.12 -14.61
C GLU A 427 19.08 14.97 -15.59
N MET A 428 18.29 15.93 -15.08
CA MET A 428 17.55 16.87 -15.93
C MET A 428 18.49 17.73 -16.78
N VAL A 429 19.55 18.29 -16.17
CA VAL A 429 20.52 19.11 -16.90
C VAL A 429 21.21 18.31 -18.01
N SER A 430 21.60 17.05 -17.73
CA SER A 430 22.20 16.15 -18.71
C SER A 430 21.26 15.84 -19.87
N LEU A 431 19.99 15.62 -19.58
CA LEU A 431 18.98 15.35 -20.60
C LEU A 431 18.80 16.55 -21.54
N TYR A 432 18.64 17.75 -20.98
CA TYR A 432 18.34 18.95 -21.75
C TYR A 432 19.52 19.50 -22.55
N ILE A 433 20.76 19.31 -22.09
CA ILE A 433 21.95 19.59 -22.91
C ILE A 433 22.11 18.56 -24.03
N GLY A 434 21.69 17.31 -23.79
CA GLY A 434 21.80 16.24 -24.78
C GLY A 434 20.90 16.41 -26.01
N PHE A 435 19.95 17.34 -26.00
CA PHE A 435 19.11 17.60 -27.16
C PHE A 435 19.85 18.44 -28.21
N SER A 436 19.95 17.89 -29.42
CA SER A 436 20.50 18.61 -30.58
C SER A 436 19.54 19.65 -31.14
N ARG A 437 18.23 19.53 -30.86
CA ARG A 437 17.21 20.49 -31.29
C ARG A 437 17.02 21.55 -30.22
N ARG A 438 16.68 22.76 -30.66
CA ARG A 438 16.42 23.93 -29.81
C ARG A 438 15.00 24.46 -30.03
N ASP A 439 14.02 23.58 -29.87
CA ASP A 439 12.61 23.97 -29.78
C ASP A 439 12.21 24.26 -28.34
N VAL A 440 11.02 24.83 -28.12
CA VAL A 440 10.56 25.26 -26.79
C VAL A 440 10.71 24.16 -25.72
N ASN A 441 10.32 22.92 -26.01
CA ASN A 441 10.29 21.84 -25.00
C ASN A 441 11.65 21.16 -24.79
N SER A 442 12.56 21.24 -25.75
CA SER A 442 13.94 20.71 -25.64
C SER A 442 14.93 21.76 -25.14
N TYR A 443 14.63 23.05 -25.33
CA TYR A 443 15.49 24.15 -24.92
C TYR A 443 15.18 24.66 -23.50
N LEU A 444 13.92 24.60 -23.09
CA LEU A 444 13.42 25.15 -21.82
C LEU A 444 12.70 24.08 -20.99
N VAL A 445 12.72 24.26 -19.66
CA VAL A 445 12.16 23.29 -18.72
C VAL A 445 10.90 23.86 -18.07
N ALA A 446 9.75 23.33 -18.47
CA ALA A 446 8.50 23.51 -17.75
C ALA A 446 8.23 22.26 -16.90
N THR A 447 8.11 22.43 -15.59
CA THR A 447 7.86 21.34 -14.63
C THR A 447 6.36 21.12 -14.44
N PRO A 448 5.87 19.88 -14.45
CA PRO A 448 4.51 19.61 -14.01
C PRO A 448 4.39 19.89 -12.51
N LEU A 449 3.16 20.10 -12.03
CA LEU A 449 2.88 20.25 -10.60
C LEU A 449 3.30 18.99 -9.84
N ASN A 450 3.66 19.20 -8.57
CA ASN A 450 3.98 18.09 -7.67
C ASN A 450 2.77 17.15 -7.53
N LEU A 451 3.01 15.85 -7.57
CA LEU A 451 1.96 14.82 -7.51
C LEU A 451 1.06 14.94 -6.25
N ASN A 452 1.56 15.51 -5.16
CA ASN A 452 0.76 15.76 -3.95
C ASN A 452 -0.29 16.87 -4.12
N VAL A 453 -0.09 17.83 -5.03
CA VAL A 453 -1.06 18.89 -5.32
C VAL A 453 -2.36 18.28 -5.83
N PHE A 454 -2.28 17.32 -6.77
CA PHE A 454 -3.46 16.62 -7.28
C PHE A 454 -4.18 15.83 -6.18
N TRP A 455 -3.44 15.16 -5.29
CA TRP A 455 -4.09 14.44 -4.19
C TRP A 455 -4.83 15.39 -3.22
N ASN A 456 -4.21 16.51 -2.85
CA ASN A 456 -4.85 17.49 -1.99
C ASN A 456 -6.07 18.13 -2.66
N TYR A 457 -5.94 18.49 -3.94
CA TYR A 457 -7.04 18.99 -4.76
C TYR A 457 -8.21 18.00 -4.81
N HIS A 458 -7.94 16.69 -4.96
CA HIS A 458 -8.96 15.64 -4.93
C HIS A 458 -9.72 15.60 -3.59
N LEU A 459 -9.00 15.67 -2.47
CA LEU A 459 -9.58 15.65 -1.13
C LEU A 459 -10.44 16.89 -0.80
N GLU A 460 -10.11 18.03 -1.41
CA GLU A 460 -10.79 19.31 -1.21
C GLU A 460 -12.04 19.44 -2.10
N GLN A 461 -11.93 19.13 -3.39
CA GLN A 461 -12.97 19.43 -4.40
C GLN A 461 -13.95 18.27 -4.67
N GLU A 462 -13.52 17.01 -4.51
CA GLU A 462 -14.27 15.85 -5.03
C GLU A 462 -14.63 14.81 -3.96
N ARG A 463 -15.29 15.25 -2.88
CA ARG A 463 -15.92 14.34 -1.90
C ARG A 463 -17.22 13.74 -2.44
N THR A 464 -17.12 12.88 -3.45
CA THR A 464 -18.22 11.98 -3.77
C THR A 464 -18.20 10.82 -2.78
N SER A 465 -19.11 10.83 -1.79
CA SER A 465 -19.15 9.79 -0.75
C SER A 465 -19.81 8.51 -1.27
N ARG A 466 -19.02 7.59 -1.84
CA ARG A 466 -19.49 6.25 -2.15
C ARG A 466 -18.84 5.26 -1.19
N SER A 467 -19.54 5.01 -0.08
CA SER A 467 -19.10 4.02 0.90
C SER A 467 -18.83 2.65 0.25
N VAL A 468 -17.59 2.19 0.38
CA VAL A 468 -17.13 0.89 -0.15
C VAL A 468 -17.59 -0.24 0.76
N PHE A 469 -17.66 0.02 2.08
CA PHE A 469 -18.01 -0.98 3.09
C PHE A 469 -19.49 -0.99 3.47
N SER A 470 -20.26 0.07 3.20
CA SER A 470 -21.68 0.17 3.61
C SER A 470 -22.54 -1.04 3.20
N PRO A 471 -22.44 -1.60 1.97
CA PRO A 471 -23.23 -2.77 1.59
C PRO A 471 -22.95 -3.99 2.49
N TRP A 472 -21.67 -4.25 2.79
CA TRP A 472 -21.23 -5.34 3.64
C TRP A 472 -21.56 -5.09 5.11
N TRP A 473 -21.36 -3.85 5.56
CA TRP A 473 -21.69 -3.41 6.90
C TRP A 473 -23.18 -3.61 7.18
N THR A 474 -24.05 -3.16 6.27
CA THR A 474 -25.51 -3.31 6.40
C THR A 474 -25.92 -4.77 6.49
N ALA A 475 -25.24 -5.68 5.78
CA ALA A 475 -25.50 -7.11 5.85
C ALA A 475 -25.14 -7.73 7.22
N VAL A 476 -24.07 -7.26 7.87
CA VAL A 476 -23.58 -7.83 9.15
C VAL A 476 -24.16 -7.11 10.37
N ALA A 477 -24.18 -5.79 10.33
CA ALA A 477 -24.63 -4.92 11.42
C ALA A 477 -26.14 -4.63 11.35
N GLY A 478 -26.80 -4.88 10.21
CA GLY A 478 -28.22 -4.62 10.03
C GLY A 478 -28.54 -3.17 9.66
N PRO A 479 -29.76 -2.90 9.16
CA PRO A 479 -30.14 -1.59 8.64
C PRO A 479 -30.27 -0.50 9.73
N LYS A 480 -30.44 -0.90 11.00
CA LYS A 480 -30.56 0.04 12.13
C LYS A 480 -29.20 0.49 12.69
N PHE A 481 -28.12 -0.18 12.29
CA PHE A 481 -26.80 0.04 12.84
C PHE A 481 -25.92 0.67 11.75
N THR A 482 -25.92 2.00 11.67
CA THR A 482 -25.11 2.72 10.68
C THR A 482 -23.62 2.57 10.94
N LEU A 483 -22.79 2.80 9.91
CA LEU A 483 -21.34 2.68 10.04
C LEU A 483 -20.77 3.67 11.08
N GLU A 484 -21.37 4.84 11.22
CA GLU A 484 -21.01 5.85 12.23
C GLU A 484 -21.17 5.33 13.67
N LEU A 485 -22.10 4.40 13.91
CA LEU A 485 -22.30 3.77 15.22
C LEU A 485 -21.24 2.70 15.54
N ALA A 486 -20.36 2.34 14.58
CA ALA A 486 -19.27 1.40 14.81
C ALA A 486 -18.34 1.87 15.94
N LEU A 487 -17.94 3.15 15.91
CA LEU A 487 -17.03 3.74 16.89
C LEU A 487 -17.61 3.73 18.32
N PRO A 488 -18.80 4.28 18.60
CA PRO A 488 -19.34 4.27 19.96
C PRO A 488 -19.65 2.86 20.47
N ALA A 489 -20.12 1.95 19.62
CA ALA A 489 -20.44 0.60 20.08
C ALA A 489 -19.20 -0.28 20.33
N ALA A 490 -18.22 -0.25 19.42
CA ALA A 490 -16.97 -0.97 19.61
C ALA A 490 -16.13 -0.33 20.73
N GLY A 491 -16.12 1.00 20.81
CA GLY A 491 -15.49 1.76 21.90
C GLY A 491 -16.12 1.48 23.26
N GLY A 492 -17.46 1.45 23.35
CA GLY A 492 -18.18 1.05 24.57
C GLY A 492 -17.90 -0.39 24.98
N SER A 493 -17.89 -1.32 24.01
CA SER A 493 -17.52 -2.73 24.25
C SER A 493 -16.09 -2.87 24.74
N LEU A 494 -15.15 -2.09 24.17
CA LEU A 494 -13.75 -2.06 24.58
C LEU A 494 -13.60 -1.51 25.99
N LEU A 495 -14.32 -0.43 26.33
CA LEU A 495 -14.34 0.14 27.68
C LEU A 495 -14.82 -0.91 28.70
N ILE A 496 -15.93 -1.61 28.41
CA ILE A 496 -16.44 -2.68 29.27
C ILE A 496 -15.39 -3.80 29.44
N LEU A 497 -14.73 -4.23 28.35
CA LEU A 497 -13.68 -5.24 28.39
C LEU A 497 -12.48 -4.81 29.24
N VAL A 498 -12.09 -3.53 29.18
CA VAL A 498 -11.04 -2.93 30.01
C VAL A 498 -11.48 -2.91 31.48
N LEU A 499 -12.70 -2.47 31.78
CA LEU A 499 -13.24 -2.47 33.15
C LEU A 499 -13.26 -3.89 33.74
N ILE A 500 -13.72 -4.89 32.98
CA ILE A 500 -13.67 -6.32 33.36
C ILE A 500 -12.23 -6.77 33.68
N THR A 501 -11.24 -6.17 33.03
CA THR A 501 -9.82 -6.46 33.26
C THR A 501 -9.27 -5.79 34.51
N LEU A 502 -9.67 -4.55 34.77
CA LEU A 502 -9.22 -3.77 35.93
C LEU A 502 -9.85 -4.24 37.24
N VAL A 503 -11.14 -4.62 37.25
CA VAL A 503 -11.92 -4.91 38.47
C VAL A 503 -11.47 -6.19 39.21
N ARG A 504 -10.34 -6.82 38.84
CA ARG A 504 -9.78 -8.04 39.48
C ARG A 504 -10.82 -9.14 39.75
N LEU A 505 -11.89 -9.21 38.95
CA LEU A 505 -12.87 -10.31 38.95
C LEU A 505 -12.20 -11.68 38.72
N LYS A 506 -10.93 -11.69 38.28
CA LYS A 506 -10.10 -12.88 38.11
C LYS A 506 -10.03 -13.81 39.32
N ARG A 507 -10.18 -13.33 40.56
CA ARG A 507 -10.22 -14.23 41.74
C ARG A 507 -11.58 -14.92 41.94
N LYS A 508 -12.62 -14.47 41.24
CA LYS A 508 -13.98 -15.01 41.34
C LYS A 508 -14.41 -15.79 40.10
N ASN A 509 -13.73 -15.63 38.96
CA ASN A 509 -14.15 -16.24 37.69
C ASN A 509 -13.43 -17.57 37.43
N SER A 510 -14.18 -18.53 36.91
CA SER A 510 -13.63 -19.83 36.52
C SER A 510 -12.69 -19.71 35.33
N THR A 511 -11.74 -20.63 35.26
CA THR A 511 -10.74 -20.68 34.19
C THR A 511 -10.76 -22.03 33.47
N PRO A 512 -10.43 -22.10 32.16
CA PRO A 512 -10.40 -23.37 31.44
C PRO A 512 -9.25 -24.25 31.94
N CYS A 513 -9.57 -25.48 32.35
CA CYS A 513 -8.58 -26.51 32.63
C CYS A 513 -7.81 -26.85 31.33
N PRO A 514 -6.46 -26.80 31.32
CA PRO A 514 -5.68 -27.02 30.09
C PRO A 514 -5.87 -28.44 29.54
N ARG A 515 -6.15 -29.43 30.39
CA ARG A 515 -6.28 -30.84 29.97
C ARG A 515 -7.66 -31.17 29.39
N CYS A 516 -8.71 -31.00 30.20
CA CYS A 516 -10.07 -31.42 29.83
C CYS A 516 -10.97 -30.27 29.35
N GLY A 517 -10.55 -29.01 29.50
CA GLY A 517 -11.35 -27.83 29.13
C GLY A 517 -12.55 -27.57 30.05
N MET A 518 -12.68 -28.27 31.18
CA MET A 518 -13.70 -27.95 32.19
C MET A 518 -13.39 -26.65 32.93
N ALA A 519 -14.43 -26.03 33.49
CA ALA A 519 -14.28 -24.91 34.41
C ALA A 519 -13.46 -25.34 35.65
N ARG A 520 -12.45 -24.54 35.99
CA ARG A 520 -11.70 -24.60 37.24
C ARG A 520 -12.30 -23.53 38.16
N ASP A 521 -13.06 -23.97 39.16
CA ASP A 521 -13.67 -23.09 40.15
C ASP A 521 -12.57 -22.46 41.03
N PRO A 522 -12.53 -21.13 41.20
CA PRO A 522 -11.62 -20.48 42.15
C PRO A 522 -11.79 -20.96 43.60
N GLY A 523 -12.99 -21.39 43.96
CA GLY A 523 -13.28 -22.02 45.25
C GLY A 523 -12.42 -23.27 45.48
N ASP A 524 -12.03 -24.00 44.44
CA ASP A 524 -11.19 -25.19 44.56
C ASP A 524 -9.69 -24.87 44.65
N ASP A 525 -9.26 -23.60 44.59
CA ASP A 525 -7.84 -23.24 44.61
C ASP A 525 -7.12 -23.74 45.89
N HIS A 526 -7.81 -23.77 47.04
CA HIS A 526 -7.25 -24.26 48.30
C HIS A 526 -7.04 -25.78 48.32
N THR A 527 -7.95 -26.56 47.71
CA THR A 527 -7.83 -28.02 47.65
C THR A 527 -6.84 -28.49 46.59
N THR A 528 -6.70 -27.70 45.52
CA THR A 528 -5.81 -27.99 44.40
C THR A 528 -4.44 -27.33 44.53
N GLY A 529 -4.11 -26.68 45.65
CA GLY A 529 -2.82 -25.98 45.80
C GLY A 529 -2.55 -24.96 44.69
N ALA A 530 -3.59 -24.27 44.21
CA ALA A 530 -3.55 -23.37 43.06
C ALA A 530 -3.00 -23.97 41.74
N HIS A 531 -3.06 -25.30 41.57
CA HIS A 531 -2.70 -25.96 40.33
C HIS A 531 -3.61 -25.52 39.15
N ALA A 532 -3.08 -25.61 37.93
CA ALA A 532 -3.80 -25.20 36.71
C ALA A 532 -4.94 -26.16 36.31
N TYR A 533 -5.05 -27.31 36.96
CA TYR A 533 -6.07 -28.33 36.66
C TYR A 533 -7.37 -28.06 37.42
N CYS A 534 -8.51 -28.42 36.83
CA CYS A 534 -9.76 -28.51 37.59
C CYS A 534 -9.70 -29.64 38.62
N LEU A 535 -10.54 -29.58 39.65
CA LEU A 535 -10.54 -30.53 40.76
C LEU A 535 -10.59 -32.01 40.32
N PRO A 536 -11.43 -32.43 39.35
CA PRO A 536 -11.41 -33.82 38.86
C PRO A 536 -10.08 -34.23 38.23
N CYS A 537 -9.46 -33.36 37.43
CA CYS A 537 -8.16 -33.63 36.82
C CYS A 537 -7.04 -33.66 37.87
N TYR A 538 -7.08 -32.75 38.85
CA TYR A 538 -6.11 -32.70 39.93
C TYR A 538 -6.17 -33.98 40.78
N ARG A 539 -7.37 -34.38 41.22
CA ARG A 539 -7.55 -35.61 42.01
C ARG A 539 -7.11 -36.86 41.26
N THR A 540 -7.40 -36.93 39.96
CA THR A 540 -7.09 -38.11 39.16
C THR A 540 -5.59 -38.21 38.84
N PHE A 541 -4.95 -37.10 38.47
CA PHE A 541 -3.59 -37.14 37.89
C PHE A 541 -2.47 -36.62 38.80
N VAL A 542 -2.79 -35.83 39.84
CA VAL A 542 -1.79 -35.27 40.76
C VAL A 542 -1.84 -35.98 42.11
N THR A 543 -3.01 -36.05 42.74
CA THR A 543 -3.17 -36.71 44.06
C THR A 543 -3.71 -38.13 43.99
N GLY A 544 -3.75 -38.72 42.78
CA GLY A 544 -4.44 -39.98 42.48
C GLY A 544 -3.97 -41.23 43.25
N ALA A 545 -2.95 -41.11 44.10
CA ALA A 545 -2.55 -42.15 45.04
C ALA A 545 -3.60 -42.43 46.13
N GLY A 546 -4.50 -41.46 46.43
CA GLY A 546 -5.54 -41.60 47.45
C GLY A 546 -6.93 -42.00 46.95
N LEU A 547 -7.10 -42.21 45.64
CA LEU A 547 -8.38 -42.65 45.05
C LEU A 547 -8.43 -44.18 44.98
N ASP A 548 -9.61 -44.75 45.21
CA ASP A 548 -9.88 -46.15 44.89
C ASP A 548 -9.54 -46.43 43.41
N TYR A 549 -8.96 -47.60 43.15
CA TYR A 549 -8.47 -47.96 41.83
C TYR A 549 -9.57 -47.89 40.77
N HIS A 550 -10.78 -48.38 41.07
CA HIS A 550 -11.90 -48.34 40.13
C HIS A 550 -12.36 -46.91 39.86
N ALA A 551 -12.46 -46.08 40.90
CA ALA A 551 -12.81 -44.66 40.75
C ALA A 551 -11.78 -43.89 39.92
N ARG A 552 -10.49 -44.19 40.09
CA ARG A 552 -9.40 -43.60 39.30
C ARG A 552 -9.51 -44.00 37.83
N VAL A 553 -9.63 -45.29 37.52
CA VAL A 553 -9.72 -45.79 36.14
C VAL A 553 -10.95 -45.23 35.42
N TYR A 554 -12.09 -45.14 36.12
CA TYR A 554 -13.31 -44.52 35.57
C TYR A 554 -13.10 -43.04 35.21
N ASN A 555 -12.53 -42.27 36.13
CA ASN A 555 -12.24 -40.84 35.90
C ASN A 555 -11.19 -40.63 34.80
N GLU A 556 -10.13 -41.44 34.76
CA GLU A 556 -9.13 -41.42 33.69
C GLU A 556 -9.78 -41.68 32.33
N THR A 557 -10.72 -42.62 32.25
CA THR A 557 -11.44 -42.95 31.01
C THR A 557 -12.31 -41.79 30.52
N ILE A 558 -13.09 -41.16 31.41
CA ILE A 558 -13.95 -40.00 31.08
C ILE A 558 -13.10 -38.80 30.67
N LEU A 559 -12.10 -38.45 31.48
CA LEU A 559 -11.22 -37.32 31.21
C LEU A 559 -10.41 -37.55 29.93
N GLY A 560 -9.95 -38.78 29.69
CA GLY A 560 -9.25 -39.17 28.47
C GLY A 560 -10.13 -39.11 27.23
N ARG A 561 -11.42 -39.44 27.31
CA ARG A 561 -12.37 -39.25 26.20
C ARG A 561 -12.54 -37.77 25.85
N ARG A 562 -12.67 -36.91 26.86
CA ARG A 562 -12.80 -35.47 26.67
C ARG A 562 -11.51 -34.82 26.15
N GLU A 563 -10.37 -35.25 26.65
CA GLU A 563 -9.05 -34.83 26.15
C GLU A 563 -8.86 -35.22 24.68
N ARG A 564 -9.22 -36.45 24.30
CA ARG A 564 -9.22 -36.91 22.90
C ARG A 564 -10.18 -36.09 22.03
N LEU A 565 -11.38 -35.80 22.51
CA LEU A 565 -12.35 -34.97 21.78
C LEU A 565 -11.82 -33.55 21.59
N ASN A 566 -11.27 -32.90 22.62
CA ASN A 566 -10.67 -31.57 22.48
C ASN A 566 -9.44 -31.58 21.56
N GLY A 567 -8.63 -32.65 21.61
CA GLY A 567 -7.52 -32.87 20.68
C GLY A 567 -7.99 -33.02 19.24
N PHE A 568 -9.06 -33.78 19.01
CA PHE A 568 -9.71 -33.91 17.72
C PHE A 568 -10.29 -32.58 17.24
N LEU A 569 -11.07 -31.87 18.06
CA LEU A 569 -11.65 -30.58 17.73
C LEU A 569 -10.59 -29.55 17.35
N ARG A 570 -9.48 -29.44 18.11
CA ARG A 570 -8.38 -28.54 17.75
C ARG A 570 -7.80 -28.84 16.37
N ARG A 571 -7.59 -30.12 16.03
CA ARG A 571 -7.05 -30.53 14.73
C ARG A 571 -8.05 -30.31 13.59
N ALA A 572 -9.29 -30.74 13.78
CA ALA A 572 -10.36 -30.58 12.79
C ALA A 572 -10.63 -29.10 12.50
N LEU A 573 -10.72 -28.28 13.55
CA LEU A 573 -10.93 -26.84 13.41
C LEU A 573 -9.74 -26.15 12.72
N THR A 574 -8.49 -26.52 13.03
CA THR A 574 -7.32 -26.01 12.30
C THR A 574 -7.36 -26.31 10.80
N LEU A 575 -7.93 -27.43 10.39
CA LEU A 575 -8.08 -27.80 8.98
C LEU A 575 -9.26 -27.08 8.30
N LEU A 576 -10.42 -27.00 8.98
CA LEU A 576 -11.64 -26.41 8.42
C LEU A 576 -11.62 -24.89 8.38
N ILE A 577 -11.18 -24.27 9.48
CA ILE A 577 -11.10 -22.83 9.65
C ILE A 577 -9.69 -22.51 10.15
N PRO A 578 -8.77 -22.14 9.26
CA PRO A 578 -7.39 -21.78 9.59
C PRO A 578 -7.29 -20.94 10.88
N GLY A 579 -6.33 -21.28 11.74
CA GLY A 579 -6.08 -20.60 13.03
C GLY A 579 -7.08 -20.90 14.17
N SER A 580 -8.29 -21.38 13.90
CA SER A 580 -9.32 -21.62 14.94
C SER A 580 -8.90 -22.63 16.02
N GLY A 581 -8.20 -23.71 15.65
CA GLY A 581 -7.64 -24.65 16.63
C GLY A 581 -6.59 -24.03 17.56
N HIS A 582 -5.86 -23.00 17.10
CA HIS A 582 -4.94 -22.24 17.94
C HIS A 582 -5.70 -21.32 18.90
N HIS A 583 -6.81 -20.71 18.45
CA HIS A 583 -7.72 -19.96 19.32
C HIS A 583 -8.33 -20.85 20.41
N LEU A 584 -8.80 -22.04 20.05
CA LEU A 584 -9.31 -23.05 21.00
C LEU A 584 -8.22 -23.50 21.99
N ALA A 585 -6.97 -23.63 21.54
CA ALA A 585 -5.83 -23.93 22.42
C ALA A 585 -5.40 -22.75 23.32
N GLY A 586 -5.90 -21.53 23.09
CA GLY A 586 -5.61 -20.33 23.89
C GLY A 586 -4.40 -19.55 23.39
N ARG A 587 -3.92 -19.90 22.19
CA ARG A 587 -2.85 -19.20 21.47
C ARG A 587 -3.44 -18.13 20.56
N ALA A 588 -4.21 -17.22 21.15
CA ALA A 588 -5.05 -16.26 20.40
C ALA A 588 -4.27 -15.44 19.36
N VAL A 589 -3.12 -14.87 19.74
CA VAL A 589 -2.29 -14.05 18.84
C VAL A 589 -1.76 -14.86 17.65
N LEU A 590 -1.28 -16.08 17.90
CA LEU A 590 -0.79 -16.96 16.84
C LEU A 590 -1.93 -17.40 15.90
N GLY A 591 -3.10 -17.73 16.45
CA GLY A 591 -4.28 -18.06 15.65
C GLY A 591 -4.73 -16.89 14.76
N LEU A 592 -4.67 -15.66 15.28
CA LEU A 592 -5.04 -14.45 14.53
C LEU A 592 -4.04 -14.25 13.39
N ALA A 593 -2.73 -14.27 13.70
CA ALA A 593 -1.66 -14.09 12.72
C ALA A 593 -1.76 -15.12 11.60
N LEU A 594 -1.92 -16.42 11.91
CA LEU A 594 -2.01 -17.49 10.92
C LEU A 594 -3.25 -17.39 10.03
N THR A 595 -4.41 -17.03 10.61
CA THR A 595 -5.64 -16.86 9.80
C THR A 595 -5.51 -15.67 8.87
N THR A 596 -5.04 -14.52 9.39
CA THR A 596 -4.87 -13.30 8.61
C THR A 596 -3.83 -13.49 7.50
N SER A 597 -2.66 -14.08 7.80
CA SER A 597 -1.61 -14.29 6.80
C SER A 597 -2.04 -15.26 5.70
N LEU A 598 -2.70 -16.37 6.06
CA LEU A 598 -3.20 -17.32 5.09
C LEU A 598 -4.27 -16.68 4.18
N ALA A 599 -5.24 -15.98 4.77
CA ALA A 599 -6.33 -15.34 4.03
C ALA A 599 -5.80 -14.23 3.11
N LEU A 600 -4.90 -13.39 3.61
CA LEU A 600 -4.24 -12.35 2.83
C LEU A 600 -3.45 -12.97 1.67
N GLY A 601 -2.66 -14.01 1.94
CA GLY A 601 -1.91 -14.73 0.91
C GLY A 601 -2.81 -15.36 -0.16
N ALA A 602 -3.90 -16.00 0.25
CA ALA A 602 -4.89 -16.58 -0.65
C ALA A 602 -5.57 -15.52 -1.53
N LEU A 603 -5.91 -14.35 -0.97
CA LEU A 603 -6.50 -13.24 -1.73
C LEU A 603 -5.53 -12.67 -2.77
N PHE A 604 -4.25 -12.51 -2.42
CA PHE A 604 -3.22 -12.08 -3.37
C PHE A 604 -2.97 -13.10 -4.49
N ILE A 605 -3.10 -14.40 -4.22
CA ILE A 605 -2.98 -15.45 -5.24
C ILE A 605 -4.22 -15.50 -6.12
N TYR A 606 -5.42 -15.44 -5.53
CA TYR A 606 -6.69 -15.59 -6.25
C TYR A 606 -7.01 -14.37 -7.12
N ASN A 607 -6.72 -13.17 -6.63
CA ASN A 607 -6.91 -11.94 -7.37
C ASN A 607 -5.63 -11.08 -7.32
N PRO A 608 -4.59 -11.46 -8.09
CA PRO A 608 -3.32 -10.76 -8.09
C PRO A 608 -3.41 -9.35 -8.69
N MET A 609 -4.54 -8.96 -9.27
CA MET A 609 -4.75 -7.65 -9.90
C MET A 609 -5.66 -6.72 -9.09
N GLY A 610 -6.24 -7.17 -7.97
CA GLY A 610 -7.05 -6.29 -7.12
C GLY A 610 -8.45 -6.01 -7.66
N VAL A 611 -9.13 -5.05 -7.01
CA VAL A 611 -10.44 -4.55 -7.43
C VAL A 611 -10.28 -3.41 -8.43
N VAL A 612 -9.30 -2.52 -8.20
CA VAL A 612 -8.93 -1.44 -9.10
C VAL A 612 -7.62 -1.78 -9.78
N ARG A 613 -7.62 -1.71 -11.11
CA ARG A 613 -6.43 -1.90 -11.94
C ARG A 613 -6.06 -0.56 -12.54
N PRO A 614 -4.86 -0.02 -12.26
CA PRO A 614 -4.40 1.14 -13.00
C PRO A 614 -4.15 0.73 -14.46
N PRO A 615 -4.36 1.63 -15.45
CA PRO A 615 -4.33 1.26 -16.87
C PRO A 615 -3.02 0.63 -17.34
N HIS A 616 -1.92 0.95 -16.69
CA HIS A 616 -0.60 0.40 -17.03
C HIS A 616 -0.39 -1.04 -16.53
N GLU A 617 -1.22 -1.56 -15.61
CA GLU A 617 -1.14 -2.96 -15.15
C GLU A 617 -1.70 -3.96 -16.16
N PHE A 618 -2.50 -3.52 -17.14
CA PHE A 618 -3.10 -4.43 -18.14
C PHE A 618 -2.07 -5.20 -18.96
N PHE A 619 -0.85 -4.69 -19.09
CA PHE A 619 0.20 -5.28 -19.92
C PHE A 619 1.20 -6.13 -19.15
N THR A 620 1.09 -6.18 -17.82
CA THR A 620 1.97 -6.99 -16.98
C THR A 620 1.17 -8.07 -16.28
N ASP A 621 0.99 -9.22 -16.94
CA ASP A 621 0.33 -10.36 -16.31
C ASP A 621 1.12 -10.83 -15.08
N ASN A 622 0.43 -10.81 -13.93
CA ASN A 622 0.93 -11.27 -12.63
C ASN A 622 2.23 -10.59 -12.23
N TRP A 623 2.16 -9.40 -11.63
CA TRP A 623 3.33 -8.85 -10.94
C TRP A 623 3.87 -9.91 -9.97
N GLY A 624 5.06 -10.42 -10.30
CA GLY A 624 5.70 -11.52 -9.57
C GLY A 624 5.81 -11.19 -8.09
N GLY A 625 6.01 -9.93 -7.71
CA GLY A 625 6.12 -9.52 -6.31
C GLY A 625 4.87 -9.82 -5.48
N ALA A 626 3.67 -9.39 -5.90
CA ALA A 626 2.44 -9.63 -5.16
C ALA A 626 2.09 -11.12 -5.11
N ALA A 627 2.27 -11.83 -6.22
CA ALA A 627 2.06 -13.27 -6.25
C ALA A 627 3.07 -14.00 -5.35
N THR A 628 4.33 -13.57 -5.33
CA THR A 628 5.40 -14.19 -4.50
C THR A 628 5.18 -13.91 -3.02
N LEU A 629 4.77 -12.69 -2.66
CA LEU A 629 4.32 -12.35 -1.30
C LEU A 629 3.10 -13.20 -0.93
N GLY A 630 2.12 -13.31 -1.82
CA GLY A 630 0.93 -14.14 -1.65
C GLY A 630 1.28 -15.61 -1.38
N TRP A 631 2.11 -16.22 -2.23
CA TRP A 631 2.61 -17.58 -2.07
C TRP A 631 3.43 -17.77 -0.81
N THR A 632 4.29 -16.82 -0.45
CA THR A 632 5.11 -16.90 0.77
C THR A 632 4.23 -16.91 2.02
N LEU A 633 3.25 -16.01 2.10
CA LEU A 633 2.29 -15.95 3.19
C LEU A 633 1.42 -17.22 3.23
N PHE A 634 0.92 -17.65 2.07
CA PHE A 634 0.05 -18.81 1.96
C PHE A 634 0.77 -20.11 2.34
N LEU A 635 1.95 -20.38 1.77
CA LEU A 635 2.71 -21.60 2.00
C LEU A 635 3.23 -21.68 3.44
N SER A 636 3.81 -20.60 3.97
CA SER A 636 4.32 -20.59 5.35
C SER A 636 3.21 -20.83 6.39
N SER A 637 2.04 -20.22 6.17
CA SER A 637 0.87 -20.40 7.03
C SER A 637 0.28 -21.80 6.88
N SER A 638 0.15 -22.31 5.65
CA SER A 638 -0.37 -23.64 5.35
C SER A 638 0.50 -24.74 5.95
N LEU A 639 1.83 -24.64 5.80
CA LEU A 639 2.78 -25.58 6.41
C LEU A 639 2.67 -25.58 7.93
N THR A 640 2.55 -24.40 8.56
CA THR A 640 2.37 -24.29 10.01
C THR A 640 1.06 -24.93 10.46
N LEU A 641 -0.03 -24.74 9.71
CA LEU A 641 -1.34 -25.31 10.01
C LEU A 641 -1.38 -26.83 9.82
N LEU A 642 -0.78 -27.34 8.74
CA LEU A 642 -0.65 -28.79 8.49
C LEU A 642 0.19 -29.44 9.59
N PHE A 643 1.35 -28.87 9.93
CA PHE A 643 2.18 -29.36 11.02
C PHE A 643 1.41 -29.38 12.35
N ALA A 644 0.63 -28.34 12.65
CA ALA A 644 -0.21 -28.26 13.83
C ALA A 644 -1.37 -29.29 13.82
N ALA A 645 -1.95 -29.56 12.65
CA ALA A 645 -3.00 -30.57 12.49
C ALA A 645 -2.47 -31.99 12.73
N PHE A 646 -1.26 -32.32 12.25
CA PHE A 646 -0.66 -33.65 12.44
C PHE A 646 -0.06 -33.81 13.84
N SER A 647 0.72 -32.83 14.31
CA SER A 647 1.43 -32.91 15.60
C SER A 647 0.51 -32.64 16.80
N GLY A 648 -0.67 -32.06 16.57
CA GLY A 648 -1.56 -31.58 17.62
C GLY A 648 -1.10 -30.23 18.20
N ILE A 649 -2.06 -29.49 18.78
CA ILE A 649 -1.82 -28.19 19.39
C ILE A 649 -1.93 -28.32 20.91
N ALA A 650 -0.81 -28.20 21.61
CA ALA A 650 -0.79 -28.19 23.07
C ALA A 650 -1.54 -26.96 23.61
N PRO A 651 -2.43 -27.14 24.61
CA PRO A 651 -3.14 -26.05 25.25
C PRO A 651 -2.17 -25.14 26.00
N VAL A 652 -2.47 -23.85 26.09
CA VAL A 652 -1.66 -22.93 26.91
C VAL A 652 -1.87 -23.28 28.39
N GLU A 653 -0.80 -23.75 29.03
CA GLU A 653 -0.75 -23.91 30.48
C GLU A 653 -0.54 -22.53 31.12
N ARG A 654 -1.43 -22.15 32.06
CA ARG A 654 -1.11 -21.05 32.96
C ARG A 654 -0.07 -21.56 33.93
N ARG A 655 1.07 -20.87 34.02
CA ARG A 655 2.00 -21.08 35.15
C ARG A 655 1.22 -20.82 36.43
N GLY A 656 1.10 -21.85 37.27
CA GLY A 656 0.71 -21.65 38.67
C GLY A 656 1.69 -20.68 39.31
N LYS A 657 1.20 -19.80 40.18
CA LYS A 657 2.07 -18.90 40.93
C LYS A 657 2.83 -19.66 42.00
#